data_AF-A0A2V5YX02-F1
#
_entry.id   AF-A0A2V5YX02-F1
#
_cell.length_a   1.000
_cell.length_b   1.000
_cell.length_c   1.000
_cell.angle_alpha   90.00
_cell.angle_beta   90.00
_cell.angle_gamma   90.00
#
_symmetry.space_group_name_H-M   'P 1'
#
loop_
_entity.id
_entity.type
_entity.pdbx_description
1 polymer ?
#
loop_
_entity_poly.entity_id
_entity_poly.type
_entity_poly.pdbx_seq_one_letter_code
_entity_poly.pdbx_strand_id
1 'polypeptide(L)'
;MRIRANVSEGAARARLVAEDSWTKSSQIFGRCDQSHAGDILLLPIALIAFWTLAYDLVLVARWPAYTITWCFVAFTIAGGVGLGHLWTKTSAIPGKNYRFHPSQLLLLALGLGYAITALVVRRPNQDDVVYFHRALSQLLHFHHPIFLRQTSVDMDAAAFSPVHLTTSYEMLTAFLGHYLGINPLYCYQVVAHVCVAFSLPFVFYWCARIFGLDRWPAAIGALLGLAFLLFADASPYGVLLGAGLPLIAGQPLEAINTAGMLGFSTVSGYLWEGKPIIWILFLPIGLGLSYRFLLKGNKSDVVWLTFLGISGVGLSNTALYLIPAVIGCSWIAFFIVEILKRPHRFDWWHLFCRGLYLAIPMVYPVAILALLALNIIPKPIDTKSFGPMYMPWRPAVDFVIGGPAEYLRCVILMVAVPLLLVRGRAGLFLFFYLCAVWLLCLNPLLAPWWMKNIFAYTYFRLVYLLPLPFLCALIAAAVPRLIRPSDARERAITRAALAAIVLSFVFTYRGVSILSGDPKLGVDWKSPTECQLLPANIEFANAAGKYIAHAKLLAPIWTAGCELPLLFPKMKVVAPRLVTHYFANSGNPEEGSLRNQAAAFIGGERLGSPDRVKALELKFRKVVESGRANAVAVPESESQRVLATLKSIDPGWRRVLEAGGLVLLLPSGAGPTG
;
A
#
# COMPACT_ATOMS: atom_id res chain seq x y z
N MET A 1 -81.64 -27.01 14.17
CA MET A 1 -81.60 -26.23 15.43
C MET A 1 -80.86 -27.05 16.49
N ARG A 2 -79.59 -26.71 16.78
CA ARG A 2 -78.83 -27.11 17.98
C ARG A 2 -77.59 -26.22 18.06
N ILE A 3 -77.52 -25.42 19.13
CA ILE A 3 -76.44 -24.48 19.45
C ILE A 3 -75.44 -25.20 20.38
N ARG A 4 -74.14 -25.08 20.11
CA ARG A 4 -73.01 -25.18 21.07
C ARG A 4 -71.88 -24.32 20.49
N ALA A 5 -71.67 -23.11 21.01
CA ALA A 5 -70.94 -22.73 22.22
C ALA A 5 -69.42 -22.59 21.99
N ASN A 6 -69.00 -21.33 21.96
CA ASN A 6 -67.63 -20.82 21.91
C ASN A 6 -66.77 -21.32 23.08
N VAL A 7 -65.51 -21.65 22.79
CA VAL A 7 -64.38 -21.54 23.73
C VAL A 7 -63.22 -20.86 23.00
N SER A 8 -62.59 -19.92 23.69
CA SER A 8 -61.76 -18.83 23.16
C SER A 8 -60.34 -19.23 22.74
N GLU A 9 -59.94 -18.79 21.53
CA GLU A 9 -58.58 -18.84 20.94
C GLU A 9 -57.57 -17.87 21.60
N GLY A 10 -57.69 -17.60 22.91
CA GLY A 10 -56.94 -16.53 23.58
C GLY A 10 -55.57 -16.92 24.15
N ALA A 11 -55.32 -18.21 24.43
CA ALA A 11 -54.19 -18.59 25.30
C ALA A 11 -53.01 -19.28 24.60
N ALA A 12 -53.16 -19.70 23.34
CA ALA A 12 -52.09 -20.41 22.60
C ALA A 12 -51.15 -19.49 21.79
N ARG A 13 -51.49 -18.21 21.60
CA ARG A 13 -50.67 -17.25 20.82
C ARG A 13 -49.57 -16.54 21.63
N ALA A 14 -49.55 -16.64 22.96
CA ALA A 14 -48.61 -15.90 23.80
C ALA A 14 -47.27 -16.62 24.05
N ARG A 15 -47.14 -17.92 23.71
CA ARG A 15 -45.89 -18.69 23.92
C ARG A 15 -45.01 -18.88 22.67
N LEU A 16 -45.44 -18.42 21.50
CA LEU A 16 -44.67 -18.49 20.25
C LEU A 16 -44.05 -17.13 19.83
N VAL A 17 -44.14 -16.11 20.67
CA VAL A 17 -43.68 -14.74 20.36
C VAL A 17 -42.32 -14.41 21.01
N ALA A 18 -41.75 -15.31 21.83
CA ALA A 18 -40.51 -15.04 22.58
C ALA A 18 -39.22 -15.62 21.97
N GLU A 19 -39.26 -16.50 20.96
CA GLU A 19 -38.06 -17.14 20.39
C GLU A 19 -37.60 -16.59 19.02
N ASP A 20 -38.31 -15.63 18.42
CA ASP A 20 -38.18 -15.36 16.98
C ASP A 20 -37.68 -13.94 16.61
N SER A 21 -36.88 -13.30 17.48
CA SER A 21 -36.37 -11.93 17.25
C SER A 21 -35.00 -11.84 16.57
N TRP A 22 -34.25 -12.94 16.44
CA TRP A 22 -32.92 -12.96 15.80
C TRP A 22 -32.92 -13.57 14.38
N THR A 23 -34.01 -14.23 14.01
CA THR A 23 -34.14 -15.11 12.84
C THR A 23 -34.80 -14.45 11.63
N LYS A 24 -35.54 -13.35 11.81
CA LYS A 24 -36.05 -12.57 10.67
C LYS A 24 -34.92 -11.78 10.02
N SER A 25 -34.46 -12.31 8.90
CA SER A 25 -33.98 -11.52 7.76
C SER A 25 -35.04 -10.46 7.46
N SER A 26 -34.92 -9.28 8.08
CA SER A 26 -35.61 -8.09 7.61
C SER A 26 -35.02 -7.79 6.24
N GLN A 27 -35.71 -8.29 5.20
CA GLN A 27 -35.44 -7.96 3.82
C GLN A 27 -35.43 -6.44 3.74
N ILE A 28 -34.23 -5.88 3.59
CA ILE A 28 -34.06 -4.52 3.11
C ILE A 28 -34.57 -4.59 1.67
N PHE A 29 -35.78 -4.08 1.44
CA PHE A 29 -36.65 -4.38 0.30
C PHE A 29 -36.01 -4.41 -1.10
N GLY A 30 -36.64 -5.22 -1.96
CA GLY A 30 -36.41 -5.36 -3.39
C GLY A 30 -35.56 -6.59 -3.71
N ARG A 31 -36.01 -7.45 -4.64
CA ARG A 31 -35.07 -8.30 -5.40
C ARG A 31 -34.03 -7.33 -5.95
N CYS A 32 -32.89 -7.26 -5.27
CA CYS A 32 -31.69 -6.72 -5.84
C CYS A 32 -31.35 -7.78 -6.88
N ASP A 33 -31.92 -7.67 -8.08
CA ASP A 33 -31.28 -8.18 -9.27
C ASP A 33 -29.93 -7.50 -9.26
N GLN A 34 -28.97 -8.13 -8.58
CA GLN A 34 -27.61 -7.64 -8.44
C GLN A 34 -27.03 -7.77 -9.83
N SER A 35 -27.32 -6.77 -10.66
CA SER A 35 -26.65 -6.58 -11.92
C SER A 35 -25.17 -6.60 -11.63
N HIS A 36 -24.49 -7.60 -12.18
CA HIS A 36 -23.05 -7.72 -12.15
C HIS A 36 -22.35 -6.61 -12.96
N ALA A 37 -23.10 -5.66 -13.53
CA ALA A 37 -22.56 -4.49 -14.22
C ALA A 37 -21.58 -3.67 -13.38
N GLY A 38 -21.68 -3.71 -12.04
CA GLY A 38 -20.71 -3.07 -11.15
C GLY A 38 -19.31 -3.69 -11.19
N ASP A 39 -19.17 -4.93 -11.68
CA ASP A 39 -17.87 -5.62 -11.80
C ASP A 39 -16.98 -5.01 -12.89
N ILE A 40 -17.52 -4.12 -13.74
CA ILE A 40 -16.73 -3.30 -14.67
C ILE A 40 -15.67 -2.45 -13.95
N LEU A 41 -15.92 -2.08 -12.70
CA LEU A 41 -14.98 -1.33 -11.86
C LEU A 41 -13.72 -2.15 -11.52
N LEU A 42 -13.73 -3.47 -11.75
CA LEU A 42 -12.60 -4.36 -11.54
C LEU A 42 -11.70 -4.49 -12.78
N LEU A 43 -12.09 -3.93 -13.94
CA LEU A 43 -11.26 -3.99 -15.15
C LEU A 43 -9.82 -3.50 -14.98
N PRO A 44 -9.55 -2.40 -14.23
CA PRO A 44 -8.18 -1.99 -13.95
C PRO A 44 -7.35 -3.09 -13.27
N ILE A 45 -7.95 -3.93 -12.41
CA ILE A 45 -7.28 -5.05 -11.75
C ILE A 45 -6.87 -6.12 -12.77
N ALA A 46 -7.75 -6.42 -13.73
CA ALA A 46 -7.42 -7.35 -14.82
C ALA A 46 -6.30 -6.81 -15.71
N LEU A 47 -6.33 -5.52 -16.08
CA LEU A 47 -5.27 -4.91 -16.88
C LEU A 47 -3.91 -4.97 -16.18
N ILE A 48 -3.87 -4.65 -14.88
CA ILE A 48 -2.63 -4.78 -14.10
C ILE A 48 -2.20 -6.24 -14.03
N ALA A 49 -3.12 -7.19 -13.85
CA ALA A 49 -2.79 -8.61 -13.83
C ALA A 49 -2.18 -9.10 -15.15
N PHE A 50 -2.75 -8.70 -16.30
CA PHE A 50 -2.22 -9.04 -17.62
C PHE A 50 -0.84 -8.41 -17.84
N TRP A 51 -0.63 -7.18 -17.35
CA TRP A 51 0.69 -6.55 -17.37
C TRP A 51 1.70 -7.32 -16.54
N THR A 52 1.35 -7.71 -15.30
CA THR A 52 2.23 -8.49 -14.43
C THR A 52 2.62 -9.82 -15.09
N LEU A 53 1.67 -10.54 -15.69
CA LEU A 53 1.94 -11.79 -16.40
C LEU A 53 2.86 -11.58 -17.61
N ALA A 54 2.62 -10.52 -18.39
CA ALA A 54 3.47 -10.17 -19.52
C ALA A 54 4.90 -9.84 -19.07
N TYR A 55 5.02 -9.05 -18.02
CA TYR A 55 6.30 -8.67 -17.44
C TYR A 55 7.06 -9.89 -16.91
N ASP A 56 6.41 -10.73 -16.10
CA ASP A 56 7.05 -11.92 -15.52
C ASP A 56 7.43 -12.94 -16.60
N LEU A 57 6.62 -13.10 -17.65
CA LEU A 57 6.97 -13.92 -18.82
C LEU A 57 8.25 -13.42 -19.50
N VAL A 58 8.33 -12.12 -19.82
CA VAL A 58 9.50 -11.52 -20.47
C VAL A 58 10.73 -11.56 -19.56
N LEU A 59 10.54 -11.35 -18.26
CA LEU A 59 11.59 -11.42 -17.25
C LEU A 59 12.23 -12.81 -17.20
N VAL A 60 11.40 -13.86 -17.16
CA VAL A 60 11.85 -15.26 -17.11
C VAL A 60 12.42 -15.71 -18.45
N ALA A 61 11.76 -15.39 -19.57
CA ALA A 61 12.21 -15.76 -20.90
C ALA A 61 13.47 -14.99 -21.36
N ARG A 62 13.88 -13.95 -20.59
CA ARG A 62 15.00 -13.07 -20.92
C ARG A 62 14.85 -12.41 -22.29
N TRP A 63 13.62 -12.16 -22.72
CA TRP A 63 13.36 -11.46 -23.97
C TRP A 63 13.64 -9.95 -23.84
N PRO A 64 13.88 -9.24 -24.95
CA PRO A 64 14.00 -7.79 -24.96
C PRO A 64 12.80 -7.10 -24.30
N ALA A 65 13.03 -6.03 -23.54
CA ALA A 65 11.98 -5.38 -22.76
C ALA A 65 10.83 -4.81 -23.61
N TYR A 66 11.07 -4.43 -24.87
CA TYR A 66 9.99 -3.99 -25.76
C TYR A 66 8.94 -5.08 -26.02
N THR A 67 9.28 -6.37 -25.83
CA THR A 67 8.35 -7.48 -26.06
C THR A 67 7.23 -7.55 -25.01
N ILE A 68 7.40 -6.91 -23.84
CA ILE A 68 6.36 -6.83 -22.78
C ILE A 68 5.05 -6.30 -23.36
N THR A 69 5.11 -5.28 -24.22
CA THR A 69 3.91 -4.67 -24.82
C THR A 69 3.17 -5.66 -25.71
N TRP A 70 3.86 -6.46 -26.51
CA TRP A 70 3.24 -7.48 -27.35
C TRP A 70 2.61 -8.61 -26.52
N CYS A 71 3.33 -9.09 -25.49
CA CYS A 71 2.78 -10.07 -24.55
C CYS A 71 1.55 -9.51 -23.81
N PHE A 72 1.60 -8.25 -23.38
CA PHE A 72 0.47 -7.58 -22.72
C PHE A 72 -0.75 -7.47 -23.63
N VAL A 73 -0.57 -7.11 -24.90
CA VAL A 73 -1.66 -7.08 -25.89
C VAL A 73 -2.25 -8.47 -26.08
N ALA A 74 -1.42 -9.51 -26.22
CA ALA A 74 -1.88 -10.88 -26.36
C ALA A 74 -2.70 -11.34 -25.14
N PHE A 75 -2.21 -11.10 -23.92
CA PHE A 75 -2.95 -11.40 -22.68
C PHE A 75 -4.24 -10.59 -22.56
N THR A 76 -4.24 -9.32 -22.97
CA THR A 76 -5.42 -8.46 -22.92
C THR A 76 -6.50 -8.92 -23.89
N ILE A 77 -6.13 -9.32 -25.11
CA ILE A 77 -7.08 -9.87 -26.10
C ILE A 77 -7.65 -11.19 -25.59
N ALA A 78 -6.80 -12.15 -25.21
CA ALA A 78 -7.23 -13.45 -24.73
C ALA A 78 -8.08 -13.34 -23.46
N GLY A 79 -7.62 -12.55 -22.49
CA GLY A 79 -8.31 -12.26 -21.24
C GLY A 79 -9.62 -11.51 -21.46
N GLY A 80 -9.67 -10.56 -22.39
CA GLY A 80 -10.86 -9.81 -22.78
C GLY A 80 -11.94 -10.72 -23.38
N VAL A 81 -11.56 -11.63 -24.29
CA VAL A 81 -12.47 -12.65 -24.84
C VAL A 81 -13.01 -13.57 -23.74
N GLY A 82 -12.13 -14.04 -22.85
CA GLY A 82 -12.50 -14.86 -21.70
C GLY A 82 -13.47 -14.16 -20.74
N LEU A 83 -13.19 -12.89 -20.41
CA LEU A 83 -14.07 -12.04 -19.61
C LEU A 83 -15.41 -11.79 -20.29
N GLY A 84 -15.41 -11.55 -21.60
CA GLY A 84 -16.63 -11.39 -22.40
C GLY A 84 -17.54 -12.60 -22.30
N HIS A 85 -16.99 -13.81 -22.47
CA HIS A 85 -17.75 -15.06 -22.32
C HIS A 85 -18.27 -15.28 -20.90
N LEU A 86 -17.43 -14.97 -19.90
CA LEU A 86 -17.82 -15.02 -18.50
C LEU A 86 -19.01 -14.08 -18.23
N TRP A 87 -18.96 -12.86 -18.74
CA TRP A 87 -20.01 -11.87 -18.57
C TRP A 87 -21.31 -12.22 -19.30
N THR A 88 -21.24 -12.84 -20.49
CA THR A 88 -22.43 -13.35 -21.15
C THR A 88 -23.11 -14.44 -20.32
N LYS A 89 -22.33 -15.30 -19.67
CA LYS A 89 -22.86 -16.38 -18.81
C LYS A 89 -23.43 -15.86 -17.48
N THR A 90 -22.79 -14.86 -16.88
CA THR A 90 -23.25 -14.29 -15.60
C THR A 90 -24.24 -13.14 -15.76
N SER A 91 -24.65 -12.82 -16.99
CA SER A 91 -25.47 -11.63 -17.31
C SER A 91 -24.85 -10.33 -16.80
N ALA A 92 -23.53 -10.28 -16.72
CA ALA A 92 -22.71 -9.15 -16.29
C ALA A 92 -22.28 -8.24 -17.45
N ILE A 93 -23.06 -8.21 -18.54
CA ILE A 93 -22.70 -7.47 -19.73
C ILE A 93 -22.69 -5.96 -19.39
N PRO A 94 -21.56 -5.25 -19.57
CA PRO A 94 -21.48 -3.80 -19.40
C PRO A 94 -22.63 -3.08 -20.11
N GLY A 95 -23.32 -2.18 -19.40
CA GLY A 95 -24.44 -1.40 -19.95
C GLY A 95 -25.78 -2.13 -20.02
N LYS A 96 -25.83 -3.47 -20.06
CA LYS A 96 -27.09 -4.22 -20.04
C LYS A 96 -27.68 -4.21 -18.62
N ASN A 97 -28.91 -3.72 -18.46
CA ASN A 97 -29.59 -3.53 -17.17
C ASN A 97 -28.95 -2.48 -16.23
N TYR A 98 -27.94 -1.73 -16.67
CA TYR A 98 -27.40 -0.62 -15.90
C TYR A 98 -28.35 0.57 -15.99
N ARG A 99 -28.96 0.94 -14.86
CA ARG A 99 -29.75 2.16 -14.75
C ARG A 99 -28.93 3.19 -13.98
N PHE A 100 -28.63 4.30 -14.65
CA PHE A 100 -28.03 5.46 -14.02
C PHE A 100 -28.82 5.83 -12.75
N HIS A 101 -28.08 6.19 -11.70
CA HIS A 101 -28.68 6.60 -10.44
C HIS A 101 -28.01 7.88 -9.96
N PRO A 102 -28.76 8.87 -9.43
CA PRO A 102 -28.19 10.16 -9.03
C PRO A 102 -27.05 10.06 -8.02
N SER A 103 -27.01 9.02 -7.18
CA SER A 103 -25.89 8.76 -6.27
C SER A 103 -24.54 8.61 -7.00
N GLN A 104 -24.53 8.29 -8.29
CA GLN A 104 -23.32 8.19 -9.10
C GLN A 104 -22.73 9.57 -9.42
N LEU A 105 -23.53 10.63 -9.46
CA LEU A 105 -23.03 12.01 -9.55
C LEU A 105 -22.25 12.38 -8.30
N LEU A 106 -22.75 11.96 -7.12
CA LEU A 106 -22.01 12.13 -5.87
C LEU A 106 -20.67 11.38 -5.92
N LEU A 107 -20.66 10.12 -6.38
CA LEU A 107 -19.40 9.36 -6.51
C LEU A 107 -18.42 10.02 -7.48
N LEU A 108 -18.91 10.57 -8.59
CA LEU A 108 -18.09 11.32 -9.54
C LEU A 108 -17.51 12.59 -8.89
N ALA A 109 -18.33 13.36 -8.17
CA ALA A 109 -17.90 14.55 -7.46
C ALA A 109 -16.86 14.22 -6.37
N LEU A 110 -17.06 13.12 -5.62
CA LEU A 110 -16.11 12.62 -4.63
C LEU A 110 -14.81 12.16 -5.29
N GLY A 111 -14.90 11.43 -6.40
CA GLY A 111 -13.74 10.96 -7.15
C GLY A 111 -12.91 12.12 -7.68
N LEU A 112 -13.56 13.11 -8.30
CA LEU A 112 -12.91 14.34 -8.77
C LEU A 112 -12.32 15.15 -7.62
N GLY A 113 -13.07 15.38 -6.55
CA GLY A 113 -12.59 16.14 -5.38
C GLY A 113 -11.37 15.49 -4.73
N TYR A 114 -11.37 14.16 -4.61
CA TYR A 114 -10.25 13.42 -4.03
C TYR A 114 -9.05 13.32 -4.99
N ALA A 115 -9.29 13.21 -6.30
CA ALA A 115 -8.26 13.29 -7.33
C ALA A 115 -7.58 14.67 -7.38
N ILE A 116 -8.35 15.76 -7.26
CA ILE A 116 -7.83 17.12 -7.14
C ILE A 116 -7.02 17.27 -5.85
N THR A 117 -7.54 16.72 -4.75
CA THR A 117 -6.81 16.69 -3.47
C THR A 117 -5.46 15.99 -3.64
N ALA A 118 -5.42 14.83 -4.30
CA ALA A 118 -4.19 14.08 -4.57
C ALA A 118 -3.12 14.86 -5.37
N LEU A 119 -3.49 15.87 -6.17
CA LEU A 119 -2.53 16.71 -6.90
C LEU A 119 -1.68 17.60 -5.99
N VAL A 120 -2.28 18.08 -4.90
CA VAL A 120 -1.72 19.13 -4.03
C VAL A 120 -1.20 18.61 -2.68
N VAL A 121 -1.35 17.32 -2.45
CA VAL A 121 -1.11 16.62 -1.19
C VAL A 121 0.26 15.93 -1.15
N ARG A 122 0.61 15.25 -0.04
CA ARG A 122 1.72 14.28 0.04
C ARG A 122 1.79 13.43 -1.25
N ARG A 123 3.01 13.05 -1.65
CA ARG A 123 3.27 12.17 -2.79
C ARG A 123 4.37 11.19 -2.36
N PRO A 124 4.74 10.23 -3.22
CA PRO A 124 5.71 9.23 -2.86
C PRO A 124 6.98 9.79 -2.24
N ASN A 125 7.43 9.22 -1.12
CA ASN A 125 8.66 9.63 -0.47
C ASN A 125 9.88 9.27 -1.32
N GLN A 126 11.01 9.94 -1.08
CA GLN A 126 12.31 9.67 -1.72
C GLN A 126 12.71 8.20 -1.64
N ASP A 127 12.33 7.51 -0.56
CA ASP A 127 12.54 6.06 -0.38
C ASP A 127 11.98 5.25 -1.55
N ASP A 128 10.74 5.54 -1.96
CA ASP A 128 9.99 4.72 -2.89
C ASP A 128 10.24 5.06 -4.36
N VAL A 129 10.89 6.20 -4.65
CA VAL A 129 11.26 6.58 -6.03
C VAL A 129 12.61 6.00 -6.44
N VAL A 130 13.50 5.66 -5.50
CA VAL A 130 14.81 5.06 -5.81
C VAL A 130 14.68 3.74 -6.57
N TYR A 131 13.60 2.99 -6.33
CA TYR A 131 13.29 1.74 -7.06
C TYR A 131 13.00 1.98 -8.55
N PHE A 132 12.62 3.20 -8.92
CA PHE A 132 12.23 3.57 -10.28
C PHE A 132 13.41 3.69 -11.26
N HIS A 133 14.65 3.84 -10.75
CA HIS A 133 15.84 4.00 -11.59
C HIS A 133 16.01 2.86 -12.61
N ARG A 134 15.73 1.61 -12.21
CA ARG A 134 15.83 0.44 -13.08
C ARG A 134 14.87 0.56 -14.27
N ALA A 135 13.65 1.03 -14.04
CA ALA A 135 12.67 1.21 -15.09
C ALA A 135 13.09 2.32 -16.06
N LEU A 136 13.58 3.46 -15.56
CA LEU A 136 14.13 4.53 -16.39
C LEU A 136 15.33 4.08 -17.23
N SER A 137 16.26 3.33 -16.62
CA SER A 137 17.42 2.76 -17.31
C SER A 137 17.00 1.77 -18.40
N GLN A 138 15.92 1.01 -18.15
CA GLN A 138 15.38 0.06 -19.13
C GLN A 138 14.80 0.77 -20.36
N LEU A 139 14.14 1.91 -20.19
CA LEU A 139 13.63 2.72 -21.31
C LEU A 139 14.77 3.23 -22.21
N LEU A 140 15.98 3.40 -21.69
CA LEU A 140 17.14 3.75 -22.52
C LEU A 140 17.68 2.57 -23.34
N HIS A 141 17.27 1.35 -23.00
CA HIS A 141 17.84 0.09 -23.51
C HIS A 141 16.73 -0.92 -23.85
N PHE A 142 15.70 -0.47 -24.58
CA PHE A 142 14.51 -1.29 -24.90
C PHE A 142 14.81 -2.64 -25.55
N HIS A 143 15.87 -2.71 -26.35
CA HIS A 143 16.27 -3.91 -27.07
C HIS A 143 17.02 -4.92 -26.20
N HIS A 144 17.39 -4.55 -24.98
CA HIS A 144 18.05 -5.45 -24.03
C HIS A 144 17.01 -6.19 -23.17
N PRO A 145 17.36 -7.40 -22.68
CA PRO A 145 16.59 -8.08 -21.66
C PRO A 145 16.44 -7.23 -20.40
N ILE A 146 15.39 -7.48 -19.62
CA ILE A 146 15.15 -6.75 -18.37
C ILE A 146 16.37 -6.84 -17.45
N PHE A 147 16.83 -5.71 -16.92
CA PHE A 147 17.93 -5.67 -15.97
C PHE A 147 17.59 -6.42 -14.67
N LEU A 148 18.42 -7.39 -14.31
CA LEU A 148 18.32 -8.16 -13.05
C LEU A 148 19.17 -7.60 -11.93
N ARG A 149 20.13 -6.74 -12.27
CA ARG A 149 21.12 -6.15 -11.38
C ARG A 149 20.82 -4.67 -11.16
N GLN A 150 21.47 -4.07 -10.18
CA GLN A 150 21.34 -2.65 -9.95
C GLN A 150 21.93 -1.86 -11.12
N THR A 151 21.19 -0.86 -11.59
CA THR A 151 21.54 -0.07 -12.78
C THR A 151 22.16 1.28 -12.42
N SER A 152 22.01 1.74 -11.19
CA SER A 152 22.50 3.04 -10.72
C SER A 152 23.98 3.03 -10.32
N VAL A 153 24.64 1.87 -10.27
CA VAL A 153 26.05 1.74 -9.91
C VAL A 153 26.90 1.28 -11.10
N ASP A 154 28.19 1.53 -11.04
CA ASP A 154 29.16 1.22 -12.10
C ASP A 154 29.80 -0.18 -11.99
N MET A 155 29.34 -1.01 -11.04
CA MET A 155 29.85 -2.36 -10.78
C MET A 155 28.69 -3.34 -10.57
N ASP A 156 28.99 -4.65 -10.62
CA ASP A 156 27.97 -5.67 -10.36
C ASP A 156 27.46 -5.57 -8.92
N ALA A 157 26.16 -5.33 -8.80
CA ALA A 157 25.46 -5.25 -7.54
C ALA A 157 24.06 -5.85 -7.71
N ALA A 158 23.62 -6.61 -6.71
CA ALA A 158 22.36 -7.32 -6.74
C ALA A 158 21.21 -6.31 -6.73
N ALA A 159 20.08 -6.70 -7.33
CA ALA A 159 18.84 -5.99 -7.09
C ALA A 159 18.49 -6.00 -5.59
N PHE A 160 17.65 -5.05 -5.20
CA PHE A 160 17.22 -4.88 -3.81
C PHE A 160 16.69 -6.17 -3.17
N SER A 161 15.82 -6.88 -3.88
CA SER A 161 15.50 -8.26 -3.56
C SER A 161 15.07 -8.99 -4.84
N PRO A 162 15.34 -10.30 -4.95
CA PRO A 162 14.86 -11.08 -6.09
C PRO A 162 13.34 -11.08 -6.23
N VAL A 163 12.59 -10.94 -5.14
CA VAL A 163 11.12 -10.79 -5.16
C VAL A 163 10.71 -9.44 -5.72
N HIS A 164 11.45 -8.37 -5.42
CA HIS A 164 11.20 -7.07 -6.03
C HIS A 164 11.49 -7.06 -7.54
N LEU A 165 12.21 -8.06 -8.08
CA LEU A 165 12.28 -8.21 -9.53
C LEU A 165 10.93 -8.59 -10.12
N THR A 166 10.03 -9.26 -9.39
CA THR A 166 8.69 -9.64 -9.88
C THR A 166 7.64 -8.54 -9.66
N THR A 167 7.98 -7.43 -9.01
CA THR A 167 7.08 -6.26 -8.99
C THR A 167 7.20 -5.54 -10.32
N SER A 168 6.11 -5.53 -11.08
CA SER A 168 6.02 -4.96 -12.43
C SER A 168 5.59 -3.49 -12.42
N TYR A 169 5.29 -2.93 -11.25
CA TYR A 169 4.71 -1.61 -11.06
C TYR A 169 5.57 -0.45 -11.57
N GLU A 170 6.87 -0.46 -11.29
CA GLU A 170 7.79 0.56 -11.79
C GLU A 170 7.90 0.48 -13.32
N MET A 171 7.91 -0.73 -13.88
CA MET A 171 7.95 -0.92 -15.34
C MET A 171 6.63 -0.48 -16.00
N LEU A 172 5.49 -0.78 -15.39
CA LEU A 172 4.17 -0.37 -15.87
C LEU A 172 4.09 1.15 -16.05
N THR A 173 4.42 1.88 -14.99
CA THR A 173 4.34 3.34 -14.95
C THR A 173 5.38 3.99 -15.85
N ALA A 174 6.58 3.41 -15.94
CA ALA A 174 7.62 3.91 -16.85
C ALA A 174 7.21 3.77 -18.33
N PHE A 175 6.71 2.59 -18.71
CA PHE A 175 6.25 2.32 -20.08
C PHE A 175 5.01 3.14 -20.42
N LEU A 176 4.07 3.29 -19.47
CA LEU A 176 2.89 4.13 -19.65
C LEU A 176 3.29 5.58 -19.92
N GLY A 177 4.21 6.15 -19.12
CA GLY A 177 4.74 7.49 -19.35
C GLY A 177 5.39 7.60 -20.75
N HIS A 178 6.26 6.65 -21.09
CA HIS A 178 6.93 6.62 -22.39
C HIS A 178 5.96 6.61 -23.57
N TYR A 179 4.95 5.71 -23.57
CA TYR A 179 4.00 5.61 -24.68
C TYR A 179 3.00 6.76 -24.76
N LEU A 180 2.67 7.39 -23.61
CA LEU A 180 1.83 8.59 -23.59
C LEU A 180 2.61 9.88 -23.92
N GLY A 181 3.93 9.82 -24.11
CA GLY A 181 4.76 11.00 -24.29
C GLY A 181 4.85 11.89 -23.03
N ILE A 182 4.56 11.33 -21.86
CA ILE A 182 4.61 12.01 -20.56
C ILE A 182 5.92 11.64 -19.88
N ASN A 183 6.55 12.58 -19.15
CA ASN A 183 7.71 12.25 -18.33
C ASN A 183 7.39 11.03 -17.42
N PRO A 184 8.12 9.90 -17.52
CA PRO A 184 7.85 8.70 -16.75
C PRO A 184 7.80 8.93 -15.23
N LEU A 185 8.66 9.81 -14.71
CA LEU A 185 8.68 10.17 -13.30
C LEU A 185 7.43 10.94 -12.88
N TYR A 186 6.95 11.84 -13.75
CA TYR A 186 5.68 12.55 -13.54
C TYR A 186 4.48 11.59 -13.60
N CYS A 187 4.51 10.63 -14.53
CA CYS A 187 3.48 9.59 -14.62
C CYS A 187 3.44 8.75 -13.34
N TYR A 188 4.61 8.36 -12.82
CA TYR A 188 4.78 7.60 -11.58
C TYR A 188 4.26 8.38 -10.36
N GLN A 189 4.67 9.63 -10.18
CA GLN A 189 4.38 10.37 -8.95
C GLN A 189 3.00 11.05 -8.94
N VAL A 190 2.48 11.44 -10.10
CA VAL A 190 1.30 12.33 -10.20
C VAL A 190 0.15 11.64 -10.89
N VAL A 191 0.28 11.37 -12.19
CA VAL A 191 -0.85 10.90 -13.03
C VAL A 191 -1.51 9.68 -12.41
N ALA A 192 -0.70 8.71 -12.04
CA ALA A 192 -1.24 7.44 -11.63
C ALA A 192 -1.70 7.45 -10.15
N HIS A 193 -1.18 8.37 -9.32
CA HIS A 193 -1.75 8.70 -8.01
C HIS A 193 -3.16 9.29 -8.11
N VAL A 194 -3.36 10.22 -9.03
CA VAL A 194 -4.66 10.82 -9.33
C VAL A 194 -5.65 9.76 -9.81
N CYS A 195 -5.22 8.84 -10.69
CA CYS A 195 -6.07 7.75 -11.18
C CYS A 195 -6.56 6.83 -10.05
N VAL A 196 -5.70 6.45 -9.10
CA VAL A 196 -6.13 5.62 -7.97
C VAL A 196 -6.99 6.39 -6.98
N ALA A 197 -6.64 7.63 -6.67
CA ALA A 197 -7.48 8.49 -5.86
C ALA A 197 -8.90 8.58 -6.43
N PHE A 198 -9.03 8.84 -7.73
CA PHE A 198 -10.33 8.90 -8.40
C PHE A 198 -11.15 7.61 -8.24
N SER A 199 -10.51 6.44 -8.28
CA SER A 199 -11.18 5.13 -8.20
C SER A 199 -11.72 4.78 -6.80
N LEU A 200 -11.16 5.38 -5.75
CA LEU A 200 -11.39 4.99 -4.37
C LEU A 200 -12.86 5.07 -3.90
N PRO A 201 -13.63 6.16 -4.13
CA PRO A 201 -15.04 6.21 -3.76
C PRO A 201 -15.88 5.15 -4.48
N PHE A 202 -15.54 4.81 -5.72
CA PHE A 202 -16.24 3.76 -6.47
C PHE A 202 -16.00 2.38 -5.86
N VAL A 203 -14.79 2.12 -5.37
CA VAL A 203 -14.47 0.87 -4.66
C VAL A 203 -15.23 0.77 -3.34
N PHE A 204 -15.21 1.81 -2.50
CA PHE A 204 -15.98 1.80 -1.24
C PHE A 204 -17.48 1.65 -1.48
N TYR A 205 -18.01 2.35 -2.48
CA TYR A 205 -19.38 2.17 -2.92
C TYR A 205 -19.66 0.72 -3.32
N TRP A 206 -18.86 0.16 -4.21
CA TRP A 206 -19.04 -1.19 -4.73
C TRP A 206 -18.95 -2.26 -3.64
N CYS A 207 -17.98 -2.14 -2.73
CA CYS A 207 -17.88 -3.01 -1.55
C CYS A 207 -19.12 -2.85 -0.65
N ALA A 208 -19.54 -1.62 -0.33
CA ALA A 208 -20.71 -1.40 0.52
C ALA A 208 -22.00 -2.01 -0.07
N ARG A 209 -22.15 -1.96 -1.41
CA ARG A 209 -23.24 -2.61 -2.14
C ARG A 209 -23.24 -4.14 -1.98
N ILE A 210 -22.06 -4.77 -1.99
CA ILE A 210 -21.93 -6.22 -1.74
C ILE A 210 -22.41 -6.58 -0.33
N PHE A 211 -22.13 -5.74 0.66
CA PHE A 211 -22.57 -5.92 2.04
C PHE A 211 -24.01 -5.45 2.30
N GLY A 212 -24.78 -5.18 1.24
CA GLY A 212 -26.23 -5.01 1.31
C GLY A 212 -26.70 -3.57 1.51
N LEU A 213 -25.83 -2.56 1.38
CA LEU A 213 -26.27 -1.17 1.42
C LEU A 213 -26.96 -0.78 0.11
N ASP A 214 -28.02 0.02 0.23
CA ASP A 214 -28.70 0.64 -0.92
C ASP A 214 -27.84 1.73 -1.57
N ARG A 215 -28.28 2.25 -2.72
CA ARG A 215 -27.44 3.13 -3.56
C ARG A 215 -27.06 4.43 -2.83
N TRP A 216 -28.01 5.08 -2.17
CA TRP A 216 -27.74 6.30 -1.40
C TRP A 216 -26.89 6.04 -0.14
N PRO A 217 -27.25 5.09 0.75
CA PRO A 217 -26.39 4.73 1.87
C PRO A 217 -24.97 4.34 1.45
N ALA A 218 -24.80 3.59 0.36
CA ALA A 218 -23.47 3.22 -0.12
C ALA A 218 -22.66 4.43 -0.61
N ALA A 219 -23.29 5.41 -1.24
CA ALA A 219 -22.60 6.62 -1.71
C ALA A 219 -22.22 7.56 -0.56
N ILE A 220 -23.11 7.73 0.42
CA ILE A 220 -22.80 8.43 1.68
C ILE A 220 -21.69 7.69 2.44
N GLY A 221 -21.76 6.35 2.44
CA GLY A 221 -20.71 5.50 2.99
C GLY A 221 -19.35 5.75 2.35
N ALA A 222 -19.28 5.81 1.01
CA ALA A 222 -18.05 6.13 0.32
C ALA A 222 -17.44 7.47 0.80
N LEU A 223 -18.28 8.50 0.98
CA LEU A 223 -17.84 9.78 1.58
C LEU A 223 -17.28 9.59 3.00
N LEU A 224 -17.94 8.82 3.88
CA LEU A 224 -17.45 8.56 5.25
C LEU A 224 -16.13 7.79 5.27
N GLY A 225 -15.96 6.82 4.37
CA GLY A 225 -14.70 6.09 4.20
C GLY A 225 -13.57 6.99 3.71
N LEU A 226 -13.85 7.89 2.76
CA LEU A 226 -12.89 8.91 2.33
C LEU A 226 -12.56 9.88 3.46
N ALA A 227 -13.56 10.36 4.20
CA ALA A 227 -13.35 11.26 5.33
C ALA A 227 -12.41 10.64 6.38
N PHE A 228 -12.56 9.34 6.69
CA PHE A 228 -11.62 8.62 7.56
C PHE A 228 -10.18 8.65 7.04
N LEU A 229 -9.97 8.53 5.74
CA LEU A 229 -8.65 8.61 5.12
C LEU A 229 -8.08 10.04 5.08
N LEU A 230 -8.93 11.07 5.15
CA LEU A 230 -8.53 12.48 5.19
C LEU A 230 -8.15 12.95 6.62
N PHE A 231 -8.79 12.40 7.66
CA PHE A 231 -8.59 12.84 9.05
C PHE A 231 -7.33 12.24 9.69
N ALA A 232 -6.61 13.05 10.47
CA ALA A 232 -5.31 12.73 11.05
C ALA A 232 -5.34 11.63 12.11
N ASP A 233 -4.43 10.66 11.98
CA ASP A 233 -4.02 9.74 13.04
C ASP A 233 -2.87 10.30 13.89
N ALA A 234 -2.42 11.54 13.63
CA ALA A 234 -1.30 12.12 14.35
C ALA A 234 -1.61 12.15 15.85
N SER A 235 -0.73 11.56 16.65
CA SER A 235 -0.92 11.42 18.09
C SER A 235 -0.11 12.45 18.93
N PRO A 236 -0.43 13.76 18.96
CA PRO A 236 0.23 14.68 19.89
C PRO A 236 -0.22 14.54 21.36
N TYR A 237 -1.36 13.90 21.67
CA TYR A 237 -1.67 13.50 23.05
C TYR A 237 -0.84 12.29 23.51
N GLY A 238 -0.19 11.54 22.62
CA GLY A 238 0.86 10.61 23.04
C GLY A 238 2.00 11.36 23.73
N VAL A 239 2.33 12.56 23.26
CA VAL A 239 3.34 13.45 23.86
C VAL A 239 2.79 14.17 25.09
N LEU A 240 1.52 14.63 25.07
CA LEU A 240 0.92 15.36 26.19
C LEU A 240 0.50 14.46 27.37
N LEU A 241 -0.12 13.30 27.11
CA LEU A 241 -0.39 12.28 28.14
C LEU A 241 0.88 11.46 28.43
N GLY A 242 1.79 11.28 27.48
CA GLY A 242 3.11 10.70 27.72
C GLY A 242 4.10 11.62 28.42
N ALA A 243 3.75 12.89 28.67
CA ALA A 243 4.45 13.72 29.65
C ALA A 243 3.93 13.48 31.08
N GLY A 244 2.70 12.98 31.25
CA GLY A 244 2.08 12.71 32.56
C GLY A 244 2.02 11.23 32.98
N LEU A 245 2.00 10.28 32.04
CA LEU A 245 1.96 8.83 32.27
C LEU A 245 3.29 8.05 32.34
N PRO A 246 4.51 8.62 32.12
CA PRO A 246 5.75 7.86 32.33
C PRO A 246 5.87 7.35 33.76
N LEU A 247 5.25 8.06 34.71
CA LEU A 247 5.19 7.70 36.12
C LEU A 247 4.36 6.45 36.43
N ILE A 248 3.51 5.97 35.51
CA ILE A 248 2.59 4.85 35.77
C ILE A 248 2.87 3.63 34.85
N ALA A 249 3.46 3.82 33.66
CA ALA A 249 3.53 2.76 32.65
C ALA A 249 4.91 2.42 32.06
N GLY A 250 6.00 3.07 32.47
CA GLY A 250 7.38 2.64 32.15
C GLY A 250 7.72 2.50 30.64
N GLN A 251 7.07 3.23 29.74
CA GLN A 251 7.35 3.12 28.29
C GLN A 251 8.47 4.07 27.84
N PRO A 252 9.39 3.62 26.96
CA PRO A 252 10.46 4.47 26.43
C PRO A 252 9.89 5.58 25.53
N LEU A 253 10.41 6.80 25.71
CA LEU A 253 9.99 8.02 25.02
C LEU A 253 10.01 7.89 23.48
N GLU A 254 10.92 7.07 22.95
CA GLU A 254 11.07 6.81 21.52
C GLU A 254 9.86 6.08 20.90
N ALA A 255 9.18 5.20 21.65
CA ALA A 255 8.00 4.49 21.17
C ALA A 255 6.77 5.42 21.02
N ILE A 256 6.73 6.48 21.83
CA ILE A 256 5.66 7.50 21.81
C ILE A 256 5.78 8.40 20.58
N ASN A 257 7.01 8.70 20.14
CA ASN A 257 7.27 9.53 18.96
C ASN A 257 6.97 8.83 17.62
N THR A 258 6.82 7.50 17.60
CA THR A 258 6.58 6.73 16.37
C THR A 258 5.11 6.32 16.15
N ALA A 259 4.23 6.55 17.12
CA ALA A 259 2.83 6.12 17.05
C ALA A 259 2.03 6.91 15.99
N GLY A 260 1.28 6.20 15.14
CA GLY A 260 0.45 6.78 14.08
C GLY A 260 1.22 7.31 12.86
N MET A 261 2.54 7.13 12.80
CA MET A 261 3.38 7.62 11.69
C MET A 261 2.98 6.99 10.34
N LEU A 262 2.53 5.74 10.33
CA LEU A 262 2.08 5.00 9.15
C LEU A 262 0.57 4.71 9.21
N GLY A 263 -0.22 5.58 9.84
CA GLY A 263 -1.68 5.45 9.89
C GLY A 263 -2.32 5.41 8.49
N PHE A 264 -3.58 4.96 8.42
CA PHE A 264 -4.34 4.86 7.17
C PHE A 264 -4.43 6.21 6.46
N SER A 265 -4.53 7.29 7.23
CA SER A 265 -4.57 8.66 6.72
C SER A 265 -3.23 9.13 6.13
N THR A 266 -2.11 8.72 6.73
CA THR A 266 -0.77 8.99 6.20
C THR A 266 -0.55 8.24 4.88
N VAL A 267 -0.89 6.95 4.85
CA VAL A 267 -0.82 6.08 3.67
C VAL A 267 -1.73 6.57 2.54
N SER A 268 -2.88 7.13 2.88
CA SER A 268 -3.77 7.78 1.93
C SER A 268 -3.07 8.91 1.17
N GLY A 269 -2.12 9.59 1.79
CA GLY A 269 -1.35 10.67 1.18
C GLY A 269 -0.29 10.21 0.18
N TYR A 270 -0.07 8.90 -0.01
CA TYR A 270 0.83 8.39 -1.03
C TYR A 270 0.31 7.06 -1.61
N LEU A 271 -1.02 7.00 -1.80
CA LEU A 271 -1.78 5.83 -2.27
C LEU A 271 -1.16 5.06 -3.43
N TRP A 272 -0.33 5.69 -4.25
CA TRP A 272 0.22 5.08 -5.47
C TRP A 272 1.63 4.52 -5.32
N GLU A 273 2.21 4.41 -4.12
CA GLU A 273 3.50 3.70 -3.89
C GLU A 273 3.42 2.15 -3.98
N GLY A 274 2.48 1.59 -4.75
CA GLY A 274 2.27 0.13 -4.89
C GLY A 274 1.71 -0.55 -3.63
N LYS A 275 2.38 -0.44 -2.48
CA LYS A 275 1.98 -1.02 -1.18
C LYS A 275 0.67 -0.40 -0.65
N PRO A 276 0.49 0.94 -0.66
CA PRO A 276 -0.74 1.58 -0.19
C PRO A 276 -1.99 1.20 -1.00
N ILE A 277 -1.84 1.00 -2.33
CA ILE A 277 -2.93 0.53 -3.20
C ILE A 277 -3.46 -0.80 -2.68
N ILE A 278 -2.54 -1.71 -2.31
CA ILE A 278 -2.93 -3.01 -1.76
C ILE A 278 -3.73 -2.79 -0.48
N TRP A 279 -3.17 -2.04 0.46
CA TRP A 279 -3.72 -1.84 1.81
C TRP A 279 -5.10 -1.19 1.82
N ILE A 280 -5.31 -0.16 1.00
CA ILE A 280 -6.54 0.65 1.02
C ILE A 280 -7.57 0.16 0.00
N LEU A 281 -7.14 -0.37 -1.15
CA LEU A 281 -8.04 -0.69 -2.27
C LEU A 281 -8.20 -2.20 -2.48
N PHE A 282 -7.11 -2.98 -2.52
CA PHE A 282 -7.21 -4.40 -2.84
C PHE A 282 -7.77 -5.23 -1.69
N LEU A 283 -7.40 -4.95 -0.43
CA LEU A 283 -7.90 -5.73 0.70
C LEU A 283 -9.44 -5.65 0.85
N PRO A 284 -10.09 -4.46 0.74
CA PRO A 284 -11.55 -4.38 0.73
C PRO A 284 -12.21 -5.11 -0.45
N ILE A 285 -11.62 -5.04 -1.65
CA ILE A 285 -12.13 -5.76 -2.82
C ILE A 285 -12.02 -7.28 -2.61
N GLY A 286 -10.86 -7.75 -2.12
CA GLY A 286 -10.63 -9.15 -1.79
C GLY A 286 -11.63 -9.67 -0.76
N LEU A 287 -11.92 -8.88 0.28
CA LEU A 287 -12.93 -9.20 1.29
C LEU A 287 -14.34 -9.28 0.67
N GLY A 288 -14.72 -8.30 -0.15
CA GLY A 288 -16.01 -8.25 -0.83
C GLY A 288 -16.22 -9.42 -1.80
N LEU A 289 -15.23 -9.72 -2.64
CA LEU A 289 -15.26 -10.85 -3.57
C LEU A 289 -15.30 -12.19 -2.83
N SER A 290 -14.49 -12.35 -1.78
CA SER A 290 -14.48 -13.57 -0.96
C SER A 290 -15.84 -13.79 -0.32
N TYR A 291 -16.45 -12.75 0.26
CA TYR A 291 -17.79 -12.83 0.83
C TYR A 291 -18.85 -13.18 -0.22
N ARG A 292 -18.84 -12.50 -1.38
CA ARG A 292 -19.81 -12.74 -2.46
C ARG A 292 -19.69 -14.16 -3.02
N PHE A 293 -18.46 -14.65 -3.20
CA PHE A 293 -18.19 -16.02 -3.63
C PHE A 293 -18.67 -17.04 -2.59
N LEU A 294 -18.30 -16.88 -1.33
CA LEU A 294 -18.70 -17.82 -0.28
C LEU A 294 -20.23 -17.86 -0.12
N LEU A 295 -20.89 -16.71 -0.29
CA LEU A 295 -22.34 -16.60 -0.24
C LEU A 295 -23.04 -17.23 -1.46
N LYS A 296 -22.61 -16.91 -2.68
CA LYS A 296 -23.33 -17.23 -3.92
C LYS A 296 -22.71 -18.36 -4.75
N GLY A 297 -21.42 -18.63 -4.59
CA GLY A 297 -20.65 -19.62 -5.34
C GLY A 297 -20.35 -19.21 -6.77
N ASN A 298 -20.31 -17.92 -7.06
CA ASN A 298 -20.18 -17.45 -8.44
C ASN A 298 -18.74 -17.60 -8.92
N LYS A 299 -18.52 -18.36 -9.99
CA LYS A 299 -17.18 -18.65 -10.53
C LYS A 299 -16.44 -17.39 -10.98
N SER A 300 -17.17 -16.33 -11.38
CA SER A 300 -16.56 -15.06 -11.75
C SER A 300 -15.76 -14.42 -10.61
N ASP A 301 -16.19 -14.61 -9.36
CA ASP A 301 -15.53 -14.01 -8.21
C ASP A 301 -14.15 -14.64 -7.98
N VAL A 302 -14.01 -15.94 -8.24
CA VAL A 302 -12.73 -16.65 -8.19
C VAL A 302 -11.77 -16.12 -9.25
N VAL A 303 -12.27 -15.84 -10.47
CA VAL A 303 -11.48 -15.25 -11.55
C VAL A 303 -10.99 -13.85 -11.14
N TRP A 304 -11.89 -12.99 -10.63
CA TRP A 304 -11.52 -11.66 -10.15
C TRP A 304 -10.54 -11.70 -8.96
N LEU A 305 -10.71 -12.62 -8.02
CA LEU A 305 -9.76 -12.84 -6.93
C LEU A 305 -8.39 -13.28 -7.47
N THR A 306 -8.36 -14.08 -8.54
CA THR A 306 -7.12 -14.53 -9.16
C THR A 306 -6.39 -13.36 -9.82
N PHE A 307 -7.11 -12.51 -10.57
CA PHE A 307 -6.55 -11.27 -11.09
C PHE A 307 -6.10 -10.32 -9.99
N LEU A 308 -6.84 -10.22 -8.88
CA LEU A 308 -6.45 -9.44 -7.71
C LEU A 308 -5.15 -9.96 -7.07
N GLY A 309 -4.98 -11.28 -6.97
CA GLY A 309 -3.75 -11.93 -6.52
C GLY A 309 -2.55 -11.58 -7.40
N ILE A 310 -2.68 -11.77 -8.72
CA ILE A 310 -1.60 -11.53 -9.70
C ILE A 310 -1.24 -10.04 -9.76
N SER A 311 -2.24 -9.17 -9.91
CA SER A 311 -2.02 -7.72 -9.94
C SER A 311 -1.44 -7.22 -8.62
N GLY A 312 -1.88 -7.77 -7.49
CA GLY A 312 -1.38 -7.40 -6.17
C GLY A 312 0.12 -7.67 -6.04
N VAL A 313 0.58 -8.84 -6.48
CA VAL A 313 2.02 -9.16 -6.51
C VAL A 313 2.78 -8.21 -7.44
N GLY A 314 2.22 -7.91 -8.63
CA GLY A 314 2.84 -6.96 -9.54
C GLY A 314 2.95 -5.53 -8.97
N LEU A 315 2.03 -5.14 -8.08
CA LEU A 315 2.04 -3.85 -7.40
C LEU A 315 2.99 -3.81 -6.21
N SER A 316 3.01 -4.84 -5.37
CA SER A 316 3.94 -4.91 -4.23
C SER A 316 3.99 -6.28 -3.58
N ASN A 317 5.17 -6.60 -3.05
CA ASN A 317 5.46 -7.85 -2.34
C ASN A 317 4.57 -8.08 -1.10
N THR A 318 3.94 -7.04 -0.55
CA THR A 318 2.99 -7.19 0.58
C THR A 318 1.78 -8.04 0.22
N ALA A 319 1.40 -8.09 -1.07
CA ALA A 319 0.31 -8.94 -1.56
C ALA A 319 0.54 -10.43 -1.32
N LEU A 320 1.82 -10.87 -1.28
CA LEU A 320 2.19 -12.28 -1.14
C LEU A 320 1.59 -12.93 0.12
N TYR A 321 1.46 -12.16 1.21
CA TYR A 321 0.87 -12.65 2.46
C TYR A 321 -0.48 -11.99 2.80
N LEU A 322 -0.70 -10.73 2.41
CA LEU A 322 -1.96 -10.05 2.75
C LEU A 322 -3.15 -10.60 1.96
N ILE A 323 -3.00 -10.92 0.67
CA ILE A 323 -4.12 -11.46 -0.13
C ILE A 323 -4.50 -12.86 0.36
N PRO A 324 -3.57 -13.81 0.55
CA PRO A 324 -3.90 -15.09 1.18
C PRO A 324 -4.53 -14.94 2.57
N ALA A 325 -4.05 -14.00 3.40
CA ALA A 325 -4.62 -13.75 4.73
C ALA A 325 -6.08 -13.27 4.65
N VAL A 326 -6.40 -12.30 3.78
CA VAL A 326 -7.78 -11.82 3.59
C VAL A 326 -8.70 -12.97 3.17
N ILE A 327 -8.29 -13.78 2.20
CA ILE A 327 -9.11 -14.87 1.67
C ILE A 327 -9.28 -15.99 2.74
N GLY A 328 -8.20 -16.35 3.43
CA GLY A 328 -8.21 -17.37 4.49
C GLY A 328 -9.07 -16.95 5.69
N CYS A 329 -8.88 -15.73 6.21
CA CYS A 329 -9.73 -15.18 7.27
C CYS A 329 -11.19 -15.06 6.85
N SER A 330 -11.46 -14.71 5.58
CA SER A 330 -12.83 -14.68 5.04
C SER A 330 -13.48 -16.06 5.03
N TRP A 331 -12.74 -17.10 4.63
CA TRP A 331 -13.26 -18.47 4.63
C TRP A 331 -13.61 -18.93 6.06
N ILE A 332 -12.71 -18.71 7.03
CA ILE A 332 -12.94 -19.04 8.44
C ILE A 332 -14.15 -18.29 8.98
N ALA A 333 -14.23 -16.98 8.74
CA ALA A 333 -15.34 -16.15 9.20
C ALA A 333 -16.68 -16.63 8.66
N PHE A 334 -16.75 -16.95 7.36
CA PHE A 334 -17.96 -17.46 6.74
C PHE A 334 -18.36 -18.84 7.30
N PHE A 335 -17.38 -19.71 7.54
CA PHE A 335 -17.61 -21.02 8.14
C PHE A 335 -18.28 -20.89 9.53
N ILE A 336 -17.77 -20.00 10.38
CA ILE A 336 -18.35 -19.70 11.71
C ILE A 336 -19.78 -19.14 11.58
N VAL A 337 -20.01 -18.23 10.63
CA VAL A 337 -21.36 -17.68 10.39
C VAL A 337 -22.35 -18.76 10.00
N GLU A 338 -21.96 -19.72 9.16
CA GLU A 338 -22.84 -20.83 8.77
C GLU A 338 -23.15 -21.77 9.94
N ILE A 339 -22.15 -22.09 10.77
CA ILE A 339 -22.33 -22.87 12.01
C ILE A 339 -23.42 -22.24 12.89
N LEU A 340 -23.36 -20.93 13.10
CA LEU A 340 -24.27 -20.23 14.00
C LEU A 340 -25.67 -20.04 13.43
N LYS A 341 -25.83 -19.97 12.10
CA LYS A 341 -27.11 -19.63 11.46
C LYS A 341 -27.95 -20.81 11.00
N ARG A 342 -27.37 -21.99 10.75
CA ARG A 342 -28.12 -23.15 10.22
C ARG A 342 -27.75 -24.45 10.94
N PRO A 343 -28.28 -24.67 12.15
CA PRO A 343 -27.93 -25.84 12.97
C PRO A 343 -28.51 -27.18 12.47
N HIS A 344 -29.53 -27.18 11.59
CA HIS A 344 -30.19 -28.40 11.15
C HIS A 344 -30.24 -28.54 9.62
N ARG A 345 -29.61 -29.61 9.10
CA ARG A 345 -29.42 -30.00 7.69
C ARG A 345 -28.45 -29.12 6.89
N PHE A 346 -27.17 -29.17 7.24
CA PHE A 346 -26.11 -28.48 6.50
C PHE A 346 -25.18 -29.47 5.80
N ASP A 347 -24.95 -29.25 4.49
CA ASP A 347 -23.96 -29.99 3.71
C ASP A 347 -22.57 -29.37 3.94
N TRP A 348 -21.91 -29.84 5.00
CA TRP A 348 -20.56 -29.43 5.38
C TRP A 348 -19.55 -29.64 4.25
N TRP A 349 -19.75 -30.72 3.48
CA TRP A 349 -18.89 -31.04 2.35
C TRP A 349 -19.00 -29.98 1.27
N HIS A 350 -20.22 -29.54 0.92
CA HIS A 350 -20.40 -28.46 -0.06
C HIS A 350 -19.74 -27.15 0.37
N LEU A 351 -19.81 -26.78 1.65
CA LEU A 351 -19.17 -25.56 2.16
C LEU A 351 -17.64 -25.66 2.14
N PHE A 352 -17.11 -26.81 2.54
CA PHE A 352 -15.67 -27.08 2.49
C PHE A 352 -15.16 -27.09 1.05
N CYS A 353 -15.84 -27.79 0.14
CA CYS A 353 -15.52 -27.80 -1.29
C CYS A 353 -15.60 -26.39 -1.91
N ARG A 354 -16.60 -25.58 -1.53
CA ARG A 354 -16.68 -24.18 -1.96
C ARG A 354 -15.45 -23.40 -1.47
N GLY A 355 -15.05 -23.59 -0.22
CA GLY A 355 -13.83 -23.02 0.34
C GLY A 355 -12.55 -23.42 -0.41
N LEU A 356 -12.42 -24.68 -0.82
CA LEU A 356 -11.25 -25.16 -1.57
C LEU A 356 -11.04 -24.41 -2.91
N TYR A 357 -12.11 -23.94 -3.56
CA TYR A 357 -11.96 -23.12 -4.77
C TYR A 357 -11.25 -21.78 -4.51
N LEU A 358 -11.23 -21.29 -3.26
CA LEU A 358 -10.45 -20.11 -2.87
C LEU A 358 -8.94 -20.38 -2.81
N ALA A 359 -8.49 -21.63 -2.94
CA ALA A 359 -7.07 -21.92 -3.13
C ALA A 359 -6.56 -21.44 -4.50
N ILE A 360 -7.40 -21.43 -5.53
CA ILE A 360 -7.05 -20.98 -6.91
C ILE A 360 -6.43 -19.57 -6.91
N PRO A 361 -7.08 -18.53 -6.36
CA PRO A 361 -6.51 -17.19 -6.34
C PRO A 361 -5.25 -17.06 -5.47
N MET A 362 -5.00 -18.02 -4.56
CA MET A 362 -3.79 -18.07 -3.75
C MET A 362 -2.61 -18.71 -4.49
N VAL A 363 -2.84 -19.47 -5.57
CA VAL A 363 -1.78 -20.23 -6.26
C VAL A 363 -0.63 -19.31 -6.67
N TYR A 364 -0.92 -18.15 -7.27
CA TYR A 364 0.12 -17.23 -7.72
C TYR A 364 0.99 -16.67 -6.58
N PRO A 365 0.42 -15.99 -5.55
CA PRO A 365 1.24 -15.47 -4.45
C PRO A 365 1.92 -16.59 -3.63
N VAL A 366 1.24 -17.71 -3.41
CA VAL A 366 1.81 -18.84 -2.65
C VAL A 366 2.91 -19.54 -3.44
N ALA A 367 2.79 -19.66 -4.77
CA ALA A 367 3.86 -20.21 -5.61
C ALA A 367 5.13 -19.37 -5.48
N ILE A 368 5.05 -18.05 -5.53
CA ILE A 368 6.22 -17.18 -5.35
C ILE A 368 6.82 -17.34 -3.95
N LEU A 369 5.99 -17.41 -2.90
CA LEU A 369 6.46 -17.71 -1.54
C LEU A 369 7.10 -19.10 -1.43
N ALA A 370 6.55 -20.11 -2.09
CA ALA A 370 7.11 -21.46 -2.12
C ALA A 370 8.45 -21.49 -2.85
N LEU A 371 8.57 -20.81 -4.00
CA LEU A 371 9.82 -20.67 -4.73
C LEU A 371 10.90 -19.96 -3.90
N LEU A 372 10.51 -18.97 -3.10
CA LEU A 372 11.41 -18.35 -2.11
C LEU A 372 11.78 -19.32 -0.99
N ALA A 373 10.81 -20.04 -0.42
CA ALA A 373 11.04 -20.98 0.66
C ALA A 373 11.99 -22.12 0.24
N LEU A 374 11.82 -22.61 -0.99
CA LEU A 374 12.64 -23.64 -1.63
C LEU A 374 14.00 -23.11 -2.14
N ASN A 375 14.29 -21.82 -1.97
CA ASN A 375 15.49 -21.14 -2.47
C ASN A 375 15.71 -21.24 -3.99
N ILE A 376 14.63 -21.48 -4.76
CA ILE A 376 14.66 -21.38 -6.23
C ILE A 376 14.79 -19.90 -6.62
N ILE A 377 14.02 -19.04 -5.96
CA ILE A 377 14.29 -17.60 -5.95
C ILE A 377 15.24 -17.34 -4.78
N PRO A 378 16.48 -16.86 -5.03
CA PRO A 378 17.45 -16.67 -3.98
C PRO A 378 16.97 -15.64 -2.96
N LYS A 379 17.27 -15.88 -1.69
CA LYS A 379 17.03 -14.90 -0.62
C LYS A 379 18.22 -13.94 -0.55
N PRO A 380 18.01 -12.67 -0.17
CA PRO A 380 19.12 -11.79 0.15
C PRO A 380 19.94 -12.37 1.31
N ILE A 381 21.26 -12.42 1.13
CA ILE A 381 22.29 -12.80 2.08
C ILE A 381 22.37 -11.77 3.22
N ASP A 382 22.39 -10.48 2.88
CA ASP A 382 22.30 -9.41 3.89
C ASP A 382 20.84 -8.99 4.08
N THR A 383 20.33 -9.15 5.30
CA THR A 383 19.04 -8.62 5.72
C THR A 383 19.16 -7.65 6.89
N LYS A 384 20.38 -7.40 7.38
CA LYS A 384 20.62 -6.55 8.56
C LYS A 384 20.21 -5.11 8.30
N SER A 385 20.30 -4.69 7.04
CA SER A 385 19.91 -3.36 6.57
C SER A 385 18.39 -3.10 6.63
N PHE A 386 17.55 -4.11 6.88
CA PHE A 386 16.08 -3.98 6.94
C PHE A 386 15.48 -3.93 8.35
N GLY A 387 16.32 -3.71 9.36
CA GLY A 387 15.89 -3.53 10.74
C GLY A 387 16.09 -4.76 11.61
N PRO A 388 15.64 -4.70 12.88
CA PRO A 388 15.91 -5.73 13.85
C PRO A 388 15.17 -7.03 13.50
N MET A 389 15.71 -8.17 13.93
CA MET A 389 15.02 -9.47 13.79
C MET A 389 13.78 -9.58 14.68
N TYR A 390 13.63 -8.69 15.66
CA TYR A 390 12.49 -8.65 16.56
C TYR A 390 12.13 -7.20 16.88
N MET A 391 10.83 -6.94 16.99
CA MET A 391 10.29 -5.68 17.48
C MET A 391 9.23 -6.02 18.55
N PRO A 392 9.16 -5.30 19.67
CA PRO A 392 8.08 -5.52 20.62
C PRO A 392 6.72 -5.32 19.94
N TRP A 393 5.76 -6.21 20.23
CA TRP A 393 4.46 -6.26 19.55
C TRP A 393 3.71 -4.92 19.58
N ARG A 394 3.65 -4.28 20.75
CA ARG A 394 2.88 -3.05 20.96
C ARG A 394 3.37 -1.90 20.07
N PRO A 395 4.67 -1.53 20.08
CA PRO A 395 5.23 -0.59 19.10
C PRO A 395 4.85 -0.90 17.66
N ALA A 396 4.91 -2.17 17.25
CA ALA A 396 4.60 -2.58 15.88
C ALA A 396 3.14 -2.30 15.47
N VAL A 397 2.19 -2.36 16.41
CA VAL A 397 0.77 -2.02 16.17
C VAL A 397 0.54 -0.52 16.31
N ASP A 398 1.19 0.12 17.29
CA ASP A 398 1.12 1.56 17.55
C ASP A 398 1.59 2.39 16.33
N PHE A 399 2.52 1.86 15.52
CA PHE A 399 2.98 2.46 14.25
C PHE A 399 1.83 2.82 13.29
N VAL A 400 0.74 2.03 13.29
CA VAL A 400 -0.40 2.20 12.38
C VAL A 400 -1.63 2.74 13.11
N ILE A 401 -1.95 2.20 14.29
CA ILE A 401 -3.20 2.56 14.99
C ILE A 401 -3.07 3.88 15.74
N GLY A 402 -1.89 4.18 16.29
CA GLY A 402 -1.69 5.31 17.19
C GLY A 402 -1.78 4.91 18.67
N GLY A 403 -2.39 5.78 19.48
CA GLY A 403 -2.43 5.64 20.94
C GLY A 403 -3.69 4.96 21.49
N PRO A 404 -3.84 4.92 22.84
CA PRO A 404 -4.96 4.25 23.51
C PRO A 404 -6.35 4.73 23.09
N ALA A 405 -6.52 6.02 22.79
CA ALA A 405 -7.79 6.58 22.35
C ALA A 405 -8.17 6.07 20.95
N GLU A 406 -7.18 5.95 20.07
CA GLU A 406 -7.32 5.44 18.72
C GLU A 406 -7.61 3.93 18.73
N TYR A 407 -7.02 3.16 19.65
CA TYR A 407 -7.42 1.76 19.92
C TYR A 407 -8.89 1.65 20.30
N LEU A 408 -9.35 2.47 21.25
CA LEU A 408 -10.75 2.45 21.68
C LEU A 408 -11.71 2.77 20.52
N ARG A 409 -11.41 3.80 19.71
CA ARG A 409 -12.14 4.11 18.48
C ARG A 409 -12.21 2.90 17.54
N CYS A 410 -11.07 2.24 17.29
CA CYS A 410 -11.01 1.09 16.40
C CYS A 410 -11.83 -0.08 16.93
N VAL A 411 -11.77 -0.37 18.22
CA VAL A 411 -12.59 -1.42 18.87
C VAL A 411 -14.08 -1.09 18.77
N ILE A 412 -14.47 0.16 19.06
CA ILE A 412 -15.86 0.61 18.91
C ILE A 412 -16.33 0.40 17.47
N LEU A 413 -15.53 0.78 16.46
CA LEU A 413 -15.84 0.56 15.05
C LEU A 413 -15.98 -0.93 14.71
N MET A 414 -15.01 -1.75 15.12
CA MET A 414 -14.96 -3.19 14.84
C MET A 414 -16.11 -3.97 15.47
N VAL A 415 -16.72 -3.47 16.54
CA VAL A 415 -17.85 -4.09 17.23
C VAL A 415 -19.18 -3.47 16.76
N ALA A 416 -19.32 -2.15 16.86
CA ALA A 416 -20.59 -1.46 16.64
C ALA A 416 -21.02 -1.52 15.17
N VAL A 417 -20.10 -1.35 14.22
CA VAL A 417 -20.47 -1.37 12.79
C VAL A 417 -20.99 -2.75 12.38
N PRO A 418 -20.26 -3.86 12.58
CA PRO A 418 -20.73 -5.17 12.14
C PRO A 418 -21.96 -5.65 12.93
N LEU A 419 -21.94 -5.54 14.25
CA LEU A 419 -22.97 -6.14 15.12
C LEU A 419 -24.21 -5.26 15.31
N LEU A 420 -24.08 -3.93 15.30
CA LEU A 420 -25.19 -3.02 15.63
C LEU A 420 -25.73 -2.29 14.39
N LEU A 421 -24.88 -1.90 13.44
CA LEU A 421 -25.30 -1.12 12.26
C LEU A 421 -25.59 -1.97 11.01
N VAL A 422 -24.73 -2.92 10.64
CA VAL A 422 -24.95 -3.79 9.48
C VAL A 422 -25.90 -4.94 9.84
N ARG A 423 -25.69 -5.61 10.98
CA ARG A 423 -26.45 -6.78 11.47
C ARG A 423 -26.61 -7.91 10.44
N GLY A 424 -27.27 -8.99 10.85
CA GLY A 424 -27.57 -10.12 9.97
C GLY A 424 -26.32 -10.89 9.56
N ARG A 425 -26.38 -11.54 8.39
CA ARG A 425 -25.31 -12.44 7.93
C ARG A 425 -24.05 -11.67 7.53
N ALA A 426 -24.22 -10.53 6.87
CA ALA A 426 -23.12 -9.64 6.47
C ALA A 426 -22.40 -9.04 7.68
N GLY A 427 -23.14 -8.57 8.68
CA GLY A 427 -22.58 -8.05 9.93
C GLY A 427 -21.81 -9.11 10.73
N LEU A 428 -22.38 -10.31 10.90
CA LEU A 428 -21.69 -11.40 11.60
C LEU A 428 -20.44 -11.85 10.86
N PHE A 429 -20.47 -11.93 9.52
CA PHE A 429 -19.29 -12.25 8.72
C PHE A 429 -18.16 -11.25 8.95
N LEU A 430 -18.46 -9.94 8.91
CA LEU A 430 -17.46 -8.91 9.16
C LEU A 430 -16.89 -9.00 10.58
N PHE A 431 -17.74 -9.25 11.58
CA PHE A 431 -17.29 -9.43 12.96
C PHE A 431 -16.34 -10.62 13.10
N PHE A 432 -16.71 -11.80 12.59
CA PHE A 432 -15.86 -12.98 12.68
C PHE A 432 -14.60 -12.88 11.81
N TYR A 433 -14.65 -12.13 10.70
CA TYR A 433 -13.46 -11.80 9.92
C TYR A 433 -12.48 -10.98 10.76
N LEU A 434 -12.95 -9.94 11.45
CA LEU A 434 -12.13 -9.13 12.35
C LEU A 434 -11.54 -9.97 13.50
N CYS A 435 -12.34 -10.88 14.07
CA CYS A 435 -11.84 -11.83 15.07
C CYS A 435 -10.77 -12.76 14.49
N ALA A 436 -10.96 -13.30 13.28
CA ALA A 436 -9.99 -14.18 12.64
C ALA A 436 -8.67 -13.45 12.33
N VAL A 437 -8.74 -12.20 11.83
CA VAL A 437 -7.56 -11.35 11.62
C VAL A 437 -6.84 -11.10 12.94
N TRP A 438 -7.58 -10.76 14.00
CA TRP A 438 -6.98 -10.54 15.31
C TRP A 438 -6.28 -11.81 15.83
N LEU A 439 -6.97 -12.95 15.82
CA LEU A 439 -6.47 -14.22 16.35
C LEU A 439 -5.28 -14.77 15.57
N LEU A 440 -5.29 -14.67 14.24
CA LEU A 440 -4.30 -15.31 13.36
C LEU A 440 -3.16 -14.39 12.94
N CYS A 441 -3.41 -13.07 12.81
CA CYS A 441 -2.45 -12.14 12.22
C CYS A 441 -1.91 -11.11 13.23
N LEU A 442 -2.75 -10.63 14.16
CA LEU A 442 -2.37 -9.52 15.05
C LEU A 442 -2.12 -9.94 16.50
N ASN A 443 -2.41 -11.19 16.86
CA ASN A 443 -2.26 -11.70 18.21
C ASN A 443 -0.78 -11.66 18.68
N PRO A 444 -0.45 -11.10 19.85
CA PRO A 444 0.92 -11.10 20.38
C PRO A 444 1.56 -12.49 20.47
N LEU A 445 0.78 -13.56 20.63
CA LEU A 445 1.31 -14.94 20.67
C LEU A 445 1.84 -15.41 19.31
N LEU A 446 1.21 -14.99 18.21
CA LEU A 446 1.63 -15.34 16.84
C LEU A 446 2.56 -14.30 16.23
N ALA A 447 2.70 -13.12 16.85
CA ALA A 447 3.57 -12.06 16.37
C ALA A 447 5.02 -12.52 16.13
N PRO A 448 5.68 -13.29 17.02
CA PRO A 448 7.04 -13.78 16.77
C PRO A 448 7.12 -14.67 15.52
N TRP A 449 6.09 -15.49 15.26
CA TRP A 449 6.04 -16.33 14.07
C TRP A 449 5.96 -15.48 12.81
N TRP A 450 5.08 -14.47 12.79
CA TRP A 450 4.99 -13.54 11.66
C TRP A 450 6.29 -12.75 11.47
N MET A 451 6.81 -12.13 12.52
CA MET A 451 8.05 -11.33 12.47
C MET A 451 9.23 -12.15 11.93
N LYS A 452 9.30 -13.45 12.23
CA LYS A 452 10.31 -14.36 11.67
C LYS A 452 10.12 -14.62 10.17
N ASN A 453 8.88 -14.73 9.68
CA ASN A 453 8.59 -15.10 8.29
C ASN A 453 8.47 -13.91 7.32
N ILE A 454 8.08 -12.72 7.80
CA ILE A 454 7.92 -11.50 6.95
C ILE A 454 8.89 -10.35 7.31
N PHE A 455 9.80 -10.54 8.27
CA PHE A 455 10.62 -9.52 8.96
C PHE A 455 9.86 -8.68 9.98
N ALA A 456 10.47 -8.46 11.15
CA ALA A 456 9.85 -7.72 12.25
C ALA A 456 9.49 -6.29 11.87
N TYR A 457 10.35 -5.61 11.11
CA TYR A 457 10.11 -4.24 10.65
C TYR A 457 8.88 -4.12 9.72
N THR A 458 8.37 -5.21 9.14
CA THR A 458 7.19 -5.15 8.26
C THR A 458 5.91 -5.68 8.90
N TYR A 459 5.98 -6.17 10.14
CA TYR A 459 4.83 -6.75 10.85
C TYR A 459 3.63 -5.81 10.94
N PHE A 460 3.88 -4.50 11.10
CA PHE A 460 2.83 -3.47 11.16
C PHE A 460 1.87 -3.52 9.95
N ARG A 461 2.32 -4.03 8.80
CA ARG A 461 1.51 -4.12 7.57
C ARG A 461 0.33 -5.07 7.72
N LEU A 462 0.37 -6.02 8.65
CA LEU A 462 -0.77 -6.89 8.95
C LEU A 462 -1.95 -6.12 9.54
N VAL A 463 -1.72 -4.93 10.14
CA VAL A 463 -2.79 -4.09 10.69
C VAL A 463 -3.78 -3.65 9.60
N TYR A 464 -3.33 -3.45 8.35
CA TYR A 464 -4.22 -3.10 7.24
C TYR A 464 -5.22 -4.20 6.85
N LEU A 465 -5.06 -5.43 7.36
CA LEU A 465 -6.09 -6.46 7.25
C LEU A 465 -7.37 -6.08 8.00
N LEU A 466 -7.29 -5.15 8.96
CA LEU A 466 -8.44 -4.48 9.57
C LEU A 466 -8.97 -3.43 8.58
N PRO A 467 -10.14 -3.63 7.96
CA PRO A 467 -10.63 -2.77 6.90
C PRO A 467 -11.31 -1.52 7.49
N LEU A 468 -10.60 -0.77 8.34
CA LEU A 468 -11.14 0.38 9.09
C LEU A 468 -11.79 1.44 8.19
N PRO A 469 -11.20 1.88 7.07
CA PRO A 469 -11.85 2.84 6.16
C PRO A 469 -13.16 2.30 5.59
N PHE A 470 -13.19 0.99 5.30
CA PHE A 470 -14.39 0.33 4.80
C PHE A 470 -15.46 0.17 5.89
N LEU A 471 -15.08 -0.10 7.15
CA LEU A 471 -16.01 -0.09 8.29
C LEU A 471 -16.64 1.30 8.47
N CYS A 472 -15.87 2.37 8.28
CA CYS A 472 -16.42 3.73 8.26
C CYS A 472 -17.44 3.92 7.13
N ALA A 473 -17.18 3.36 5.95
CA ALA A 473 -18.16 3.41 4.85
C ALA A 473 -19.47 2.68 5.19
N LEU A 474 -19.42 1.63 6.00
CA LEU A 474 -20.60 0.89 6.42
C LEU A 474 -21.41 1.58 7.54
N ILE A 475 -20.90 2.66 8.17
CA ILE A 475 -21.67 3.46 9.13
C ILE A 475 -22.99 3.96 8.53
N ALA A 476 -22.99 4.25 7.22
CA ALA A 476 -24.17 4.70 6.50
C ALA A 476 -25.34 3.69 6.50
N ALA A 477 -25.11 2.43 6.90
CA ALA A 477 -26.17 1.46 7.18
C ALA A 477 -27.13 1.92 8.30
N ALA A 478 -26.71 2.86 9.16
CA ALA A 478 -27.56 3.46 10.18
C ALA A 478 -28.72 4.28 9.60
N VAL A 479 -28.50 4.98 8.48
CA VAL A 479 -29.46 5.91 7.86
C VAL A 479 -30.82 5.26 7.57
N PRO A 480 -30.91 4.18 6.78
CA PRO A 480 -32.21 3.55 6.49
C PRO A 480 -32.90 3.00 7.74
N ARG A 481 -32.16 2.65 8.80
CA ARG A 481 -32.72 2.11 10.05
C ARG A 481 -33.34 3.17 10.94
N LEU A 482 -32.76 4.36 10.94
CA LEU A 482 -33.30 5.50 11.68
C LEU A 482 -34.58 6.04 11.02
N ILE A 483 -34.64 5.97 9.68
CA ILE A 483 -35.77 6.49 8.89
C ILE A 483 -36.94 5.49 8.84
N ARG A 484 -36.68 4.18 8.76
CA ARG A 484 -37.76 3.18 8.66
C ARG A 484 -38.52 3.02 9.98
N PRO A 485 -39.83 2.72 9.92
CA PRO A 485 -40.59 2.29 11.09
C PRO A 485 -40.05 0.94 11.56
N SER A 486 -39.13 1.00 12.52
CA SER A 486 -38.57 -0.13 13.25
C SER A 486 -38.89 0.02 14.74
N ASP A 487 -38.77 -1.08 15.47
CA ASP A 487 -39.00 -1.11 16.91
C ASP A 487 -38.23 0.01 17.61
N ALA A 488 -38.87 0.68 18.57
CA ALA A 488 -38.26 1.80 19.30
C ALA A 488 -36.92 1.39 19.94
N ARG A 489 -36.82 0.13 20.41
CA ARG A 489 -35.59 -0.47 20.93
C ARG A 489 -34.49 -0.56 19.88
N GLU A 490 -34.80 -0.99 18.66
CA GLU A 490 -33.80 -1.10 17.59
C GLU A 490 -33.27 0.26 17.16
N ARG A 491 -34.15 1.27 17.11
CA ARG A 491 -33.76 2.66 16.85
C ARG A 491 -32.90 3.21 17.98
N ALA A 492 -33.23 2.93 19.24
CA ALA A 492 -32.42 3.35 20.39
C ALA A 492 -31.01 2.74 20.34
N ILE A 493 -30.89 1.44 20.05
CA ILE A 493 -29.59 0.77 19.89
C ILE A 493 -28.79 1.39 18.74
N THR A 494 -29.44 1.66 17.60
CA THR A 494 -28.78 2.27 16.43
C THR A 494 -28.29 3.69 16.75
N ARG A 495 -29.10 4.49 17.46
CA ARG A 495 -28.70 5.83 17.93
C ARG A 495 -27.54 5.78 18.91
N ALA A 496 -27.59 4.87 19.88
CA ALA A 496 -26.51 4.69 20.86
C ALA A 496 -25.20 4.27 20.18
N ALA A 497 -25.26 3.33 19.24
CA ALA A 497 -24.11 2.90 18.45
C ALA A 497 -23.52 4.05 17.62
N LEU A 498 -24.37 4.82 16.93
CA LEU A 498 -23.92 5.98 16.15
C LEU A 498 -23.32 7.06 17.04
N ALA A 499 -23.95 7.36 18.20
CA ALA A 499 -23.44 8.31 19.17
C ALA A 499 -22.08 7.90 19.71
N ALA A 500 -21.90 6.62 20.08
CA ALA A 500 -20.61 6.09 20.53
C ALA A 500 -19.52 6.22 19.46
N ILE A 501 -19.84 5.92 18.20
CA ILE A 501 -18.90 6.09 17.08
C ILE A 501 -18.53 7.56 16.89
N VAL A 502 -19.53 8.45 16.77
CA VAL A 502 -19.31 9.90 16.57
C VAL A 502 -18.49 10.48 17.73
N LEU A 503 -18.86 10.15 18.96
CA LEU A 503 -18.16 10.60 20.15
C LEU A 503 -16.70 10.10 20.16
N SER A 504 -16.46 8.85 19.77
CA SER A 504 -15.09 8.31 19.64
C SER A 504 -14.26 9.05 18.59
N PHE A 505 -14.87 9.48 17.48
CA PHE A 505 -14.22 10.32 16.47
C PHE A 505 -13.95 11.74 16.97
N VAL A 506 -14.90 12.35 17.68
CA VAL A 506 -14.70 13.69 18.27
C VAL A 506 -13.55 13.66 19.28
N PHE A 507 -13.48 12.65 20.15
CA PHE A 507 -12.40 12.51 21.12
C PHE A 507 -11.03 12.18 20.51
N THR A 508 -11.00 11.61 19.31
CA THR A 508 -9.76 11.27 18.60
C THR A 508 -9.43 12.25 17.48
N TYR A 509 -10.27 13.26 17.24
CA TYR A 509 -10.07 14.22 16.15
C TYR A 509 -8.88 15.13 16.45
N ARG A 510 -7.92 15.17 15.52
CA ARG A 510 -6.69 15.97 15.67
C ARG A 510 -6.28 16.76 14.43
N GLY A 511 -7.20 16.92 13.47
CA GLY A 511 -6.99 17.70 12.24
C GLY A 511 -7.00 16.85 10.97
N VAL A 512 -6.48 17.42 9.88
CA VAL A 512 -6.40 16.78 8.55
C VAL A 512 -4.97 16.26 8.33
N SER A 513 -4.80 14.94 8.17
CA SER A 513 -3.48 14.24 8.16
C SER A 513 -2.61 14.53 6.95
N ILE A 514 -3.31 14.91 5.89
CA ILE A 514 -2.81 14.83 4.54
C ILE A 514 -1.83 15.97 4.21
N LEU A 515 -1.78 16.98 5.08
CA LEU A 515 -0.80 18.06 5.05
C LEU A 515 0.59 17.54 5.49
N SER A 516 1.65 17.98 4.82
CA SER A 516 3.02 17.66 5.21
C SER A 516 3.27 18.19 6.63
N GLY A 517 3.56 17.30 7.58
CA GLY A 517 3.82 17.69 8.97
C GLY A 517 5.28 17.99 9.27
N ASP A 518 6.17 17.96 8.27
CA ASP A 518 7.58 18.27 8.48
C ASP A 518 7.96 19.65 7.92
N PRO A 519 7.95 20.69 8.76
CA PRO A 519 8.41 22.02 8.35
C PRO A 519 9.89 22.05 7.95
N LYS A 520 10.71 21.05 8.34
CA LYS A 520 12.12 20.97 7.91
C LYS A 520 12.27 20.52 6.46
N LEU A 521 11.26 19.87 5.89
CA LEU A 521 11.24 19.50 4.47
C LEU A 521 10.73 20.65 3.58
N GLY A 522 10.20 21.74 4.16
CA GLY A 522 9.82 22.94 3.42
C GLY A 522 8.70 22.76 2.39
N VAL A 523 7.86 21.72 2.50
CA VAL A 523 6.82 21.41 1.51
C VAL A 523 5.44 21.79 2.05
N ASP A 524 5.17 23.09 2.07
CA ASP A 524 3.83 23.67 2.18
C ASP A 524 3.16 23.58 0.80
N TRP A 525 2.14 22.72 0.64
CA TRP A 525 1.27 22.59 -0.56
C TRP A 525 1.99 22.48 -1.93
N LYS A 526 1.81 21.34 -2.62
CA LYS A 526 2.52 21.08 -3.88
C LYS A 526 1.83 21.67 -5.11
N SER A 527 2.64 22.06 -6.10
CA SER A 527 2.17 22.39 -7.45
C SER A 527 1.82 21.12 -8.25
N PRO A 528 0.69 21.09 -8.99
CA PRO A 528 0.33 20.00 -9.90
C PRO A 528 1.36 19.73 -11.02
N THR A 529 2.27 20.67 -11.30
CA THR A 529 3.19 20.62 -12.45
C THR A 529 4.57 20.04 -12.13
N GLU A 530 4.96 19.96 -10.86
CA GLU A 530 6.33 19.59 -10.47
C GLU A 530 6.43 18.13 -10.06
N CYS A 531 7.61 17.52 -10.05
CA CYS A 531 7.85 16.23 -9.40
C CYS A 531 8.24 16.47 -7.92
N GLN A 532 7.93 15.54 -7.01
CA GLN A 532 8.42 15.62 -5.64
C GLN A 532 9.88 15.14 -5.59
N LEU A 533 10.78 16.08 -5.86
CA LEU A 533 12.21 15.98 -5.59
C LEU A 533 12.60 17.18 -4.73
N LEU A 534 13.72 17.11 -4.02
CA LEU A 534 14.19 18.27 -3.25
C LEU A 534 14.48 19.43 -4.21
N PRO A 535 13.91 20.63 -4.00
CA PRO A 535 14.19 21.79 -4.85
C PRO A 535 15.69 22.06 -4.98
N ALA A 536 16.44 21.90 -3.88
CA ALA A 536 17.89 21.95 -3.84
C ALA A 536 18.58 20.97 -4.82
N ASN A 537 18.10 19.73 -4.91
CA ASN A 537 18.64 18.74 -5.82
C ASN A 537 18.24 19.02 -7.28
N ILE A 538 17.05 19.58 -7.52
CA ILE A 538 16.63 20.02 -8.86
C ILE A 538 17.50 21.18 -9.33
N GLU A 539 17.71 22.19 -8.48
CA GLU A 539 18.58 23.33 -8.75
C GLU A 539 20.00 22.86 -9.07
N PHE A 540 20.54 21.97 -8.23
CA PHE A 540 21.83 21.33 -8.48
C PHE A 540 21.84 20.53 -9.78
N ALA A 541 20.81 19.73 -10.07
CA ALA A 541 20.71 18.96 -11.30
C ALA A 541 20.70 19.87 -12.55
N ASN A 542 19.97 20.97 -12.52
CA ASN A 542 19.90 21.93 -13.63
C ASN A 542 21.25 22.61 -13.86
N ALA A 543 21.98 22.97 -12.80
CA ALA A 543 23.29 23.61 -12.90
C ALA A 543 24.41 22.62 -13.27
N ALA A 544 24.39 21.43 -12.66
CA ALA A 544 25.46 20.43 -12.75
C ALA A 544 25.28 19.41 -13.87
N GLY A 545 24.06 19.26 -14.41
CA GLY A 545 23.66 18.16 -15.28
C GLY A 545 24.63 17.89 -16.44
N LYS A 546 25.06 18.95 -17.13
CA LYS A 546 26.02 18.85 -18.25
C LYS A 546 27.38 18.26 -17.87
N TYR A 547 27.77 18.33 -16.60
CA TYR A 547 29.02 17.76 -16.10
C TYR A 547 28.86 16.34 -15.57
N ILE A 548 27.69 16.02 -15.00
CA ILE A 548 27.49 14.78 -14.22
C ILE A 548 26.67 13.71 -14.93
N ALA A 549 26.01 14.02 -16.06
CA ALA A 549 25.10 13.08 -16.75
C ALA A 549 25.72 11.71 -17.09
N HIS A 550 27.05 11.65 -17.24
CA HIS A 550 27.81 10.42 -17.52
C HIS A 550 28.88 10.13 -16.46
N ALA A 551 28.86 10.85 -15.34
CA ALA A 551 29.86 10.72 -14.29
C ALA A 551 29.56 9.55 -13.34
N LYS A 552 30.60 9.14 -12.62
CA LYS A 552 30.54 8.31 -11.41
C LYS A 552 30.56 9.25 -10.21
N LEU A 553 29.38 9.68 -9.81
CA LEU A 553 29.17 10.71 -8.80
C LEU A 553 29.18 10.10 -7.40
N LEU A 554 30.08 10.59 -6.55
CA LEU A 554 29.99 10.40 -5.10
C LEU A 554 29.24 11.59 -4.50
N ALA A 555 28.07 11.34 -3.89
CA ALA A 555 27.19 12.36 -3.34
C ALA A 555 26.55 11.90 -2.02
N PRO A 556 26.00 12.81 -1.19
CA PRO A 556 25.31 12.42 0.03
C PRO A 556 24.15 11.47 -0.26
N ILE A 557 24.10 10.37 0.52
CA ILE A 557 23.25 9.20 0.21
C ILE A 557 21.77 9.58 0.15
N TRP A 558 21.25 10.29 1.16
CA TRP A 558 19.82 10.56 1.32
C TRP A 558 19.28 11.69 0.44
N THR A 559 20.15 12.54 -0.10
CA THR A 559 19.74 13.65 -0.96
C THR A 559 20.10 13.34 -2.41
N ALA A 560 21.23 13.86 -2.87
CA ALA A 560 21.66 13.78 -4.26
C ALA A 560 21.89 12.33 -4.75
N GLY A 561 22.36 11.43 -3.89
CA GLY A 561 22.62 10.03 -4.24
C GLY A 561 21.36 9.22 -4.59
N CYS A 562 20.17 9.66 -4.17
CA CYS A 562 18.89 9.02 -4.49
C CYS A 562 18.18 9.67 -5.68
N GLU A 563 18.19 11.00 -5.77
CA GLU A 563 17.35 11.74 -6.72
C GLU A 563 18.03 12.03 -8.07
N LEU A 564 19.31 12.40 -8.06
CA LEU A 564 20.02 12.73 -9.30
C LEU A 564 20.04 11.58 -10.33
N PRO A 565 20.15 10.29 -9.94
CA PRO A 565 20.08 9.19 -10.92
C PRO A 565 18.72 9.08 -11.61
N LEU A 566 17.65 9.54 -10.96
CA LEU A 566 16.31 9.54 -11.55
C LEU A 566 16.20 10.62 -12.63
N LEU A 567 16.88 11.75 -12.45
CA LEU A 567 16.96 12.83 -13.43
C LEU A 567 17.95 12.51 -14.56
N PHE A 568 19.04 11.79 -14.24
CA PHE A 568 20.07 11.38 -15.19
C PHE A 568 20.30 9.86 -15.14
N PRO A 569 19.47 9.03 -15.80
CA PRO A 569 19.55 7.57 -15.69
C PRO A 569 20.83 6.95 -16.26
N LYS A 570 21.62 7.73 -17.01
CA LYS A 570 22.95 7.32 -17.50
C LYS A 570 24.07 7.56 -16.48
N MET A 571 23.85 8.43 -15.49
CA MET A 571 24.80 8.70 -14.41
C MET A 571 24.92 7.49 -13.49
N LYS A 572 26.12 7.25 -12.95
CA LYS A 572 26.34 6.23 -11.93
C LYS A 572 26.61 6.89 -10.59
N VAL A 573 25.99 6.38 -9.53
CA VAL A 573 26.26 6.79 -8.16
C VAL A 573 27.22 5.80 -7.54
N VAL A 574 28.23 6.35 -6.89
CA VAL A 574 29.26 5.53 -6.24
C VAL A 574 28.67 4.81 -5.03
N ALA A 575 27.85 5.49 -4.24
CA ALA A 575 27.24 4.97 -3.02
C ALA A 575 25.72 5.29 -2.95
N PRO A 576 24.87 4.55 -3.68
CA PRO A 576 23.43 4.71 -3.55
C PRO A 576 22.93 4.24 -2.17
N ARG A 577 21.67 4.55 -1.85
CA ARG A 577 21.03 4.01 -0.66
C ARG A 577 21.10 2.48 -0.63
N LEU A 578 21.47 1.91 0.51
CA LEU A 578 21.68 0.47 0.71
C LEU A 578 22.83 -0.12 -0.12
N VAL A 579 23.85 0.68 -0.46
CA VAL A 579 25.05 0.19 -1.17
C VAL A 579 25.65 -1.05 -0.51
N THR A 580 25.75 -1.08 0.82
CA THR A 580 26.30 -2.23 1.56
C THR A 580 25.51 -3.51 1.29
N HIS A 581 24.18 -3.41 1.26
CA HIS A 581 23.25 -4.51 1.00
C HIS A 581 23.43 -5.06 -0.42
N TYR A 582 23.43 -4.19 -1.45
CA TYR A 582 23.52 -4.64 -2.84
C TYR A 582 24.83 -5.41 -3.12
N PHE A 583 25.94 -4.89 -2.59
CA PHE A 583 27.26 -5.47 -2.80
C PHE A 583 27.47 -6.73 -1.94
N ALA A 584 26.98 -6.77 -0.69
CA ALA A 584 27.01 -8.00 0.13
C ALA A 584 26.24 -9.15 -0.54
N ASN A 585 25.08 -8.86 -1.14
CA ASN A 585 24.28 -9.85 -1.89
C ASN A 585 24.89 -10.27 -3.22
N SER A 586 25.98 -9.62 -3.65
CA SER A 586 26.76 -10.00 -4.83
C SER A 586 28.08 -10.66 -4.46
N GLY A 587 28.30 -10.95 -3.17
CA GLY A 587 29.53 -11.56 -2.67
C GLY A 587 30.70 -10.59 -2.50
N ASN A 588 30.46 -9.27 -2.53
CA ASN A 588 31.51 -8.25 -2.36
C ASN A 588 31.18 -7.23 -1.23
N PRO A 589 31.00 -7.69 0.02
CA PRO A 589 30.62 -6.80 1.14
C PRO A 589 31.67 -5.71 1.43
N GLU A 590 32.95 -5.96 1.13
CA GLU A 590 34.03 -5.00 1.36
C GLU A 590 33.90 -3.76 0.47
N GLU A 591 33.55 -3.94 -0.81
CA GLU A 591 33.32 -2.83 -1.73
C GLU A 591 32.12 -1.98 -1.31
N GLY A 592 31.04 -2.61 -0.87
CA GLY A 592 29.86 -1.91 -0.33
C GLY A 592 30.20 -1.08 0.91
N SER A 593 30.98 -1.66 1.84
CA SER A 593 31.44 -0.98 3.05
C SER A 593 32.38 0.20 2.72
N LEU A 594 33.31 0.01 1.79
CA LEU A 594 34.23 1.05 1.32
C LEU A 594 33.47 2.26 0.76
N ARG A 595 32.53 2.03 -0.15
CA ARG A 595 31.70 3.07 -0.78
C ARG A 595 30.82 3.79 0.24
N ASN A 596 30.20 3.05 1.17
CA ASN A 596 29.39 3.63 2.25
C ASN A 596 30.22 4.54 3.17
N GLN A 597 31.45 4.12 3.52
CA GLN A 597 32.37 4.91 4.35
C GLN A 597 32.87 6.16 3.62
N ALA A 598 33.16 6.06 2.32
CA ALA A 598 33.51 7.22 1.51
C ALA A 598 32.35 8.24 1.41
N ALA A 599 31.10 7.77 1.30
CA ALA A 599 29.93 8.63 1.33
C ALA A 599 29.72 9.30 2.71
N ALA A 600 29.99 8.58 3.80
CA ALA A 600 29.95 9.16 5.14
C ALA A 600 31.01 10.26 5.34
N PHE A 601 32.19 10.14 4.70
CA PHE A 601 33.21 11.18 4.75
C PHE A 601 32.72 12.50 4.13
N ILE A 602 31.99 12.46 3.02
CA ILE A 602 31.51 13.68 2.34
C ILE A 602 30.24 14.26 2.96
N GLY A 603 29.43 13.44 3.65
CA GLY A 603 28.14 13.87 4.20
C GLY A 603 28.23 14.75 5.44
N GLY A 604 29.37 14.78 6.15
CA GLY A 604 29.61 15.65 7.31
C GLY A 604 28.84 15.30 8.59
N GLU A 605 27.60 14.81 8.49
CA GLU A 605 26.74 14.52 9.64
C GLU A 605 27.28 13.36 10.49
N ARG A 606 27.59 13.68 11.77
CA ARG A 606 28.08 12.76 12.82
C ARG A 606 29.50 12.23 12.64
N LEU A 607 30.38 13.02 12.06
CA LEU A 607 31.81 12.81 12.22
C LEU A 607 32.17 13.07 13.70
N GLY A 608 32.19 12.01 14.51
CA GLY A 608 32.56 12.07 15.93
C GLY A 608 34.02 12.47 16.16
N SER A 609 34.81 11.62 16.84
CA SER A 609 36.22 11.91 17.13
C SER A 609 37.05 12.16 15.86
N PRO A 610 38.13 12.98 15.93
CA PRO A 610 39.06 13.21 14.82
C PRO A 610 39.61 11.93 14.19
N ASP A 611 39.80 10.87 14.99
CA ASP A 611 40.28 9.57 14.52
C ASP A 611 39.30 8.89 13.55
N ARG A 612 38.00 9.06 13.78
CA ARG A 612 36.97 8.55 12.88
C ARG A 612 37.00 9.29 11.54
N VAL A 613 37.24 10.60 11.55
CA VAL A 613 37.38 11.40 10.32
C VAL A 613 38.57 10.91 9.50
N LYS A 614 39.75 10.74 10.14
CA LYS A 614 40.95 10.20 9.47
C LYS A 614 40.71 8.80 8.89
N ALA A 615 40.04 7.93 9.64
CA ALA A 615 39.71 6.59 9.17
C ALA A 615 38.80 6.63 7.92
N LEU A 616 37.81 7.51 7.89
CA LEU A 616 36.92 7.70 6.74
C LEU A 616 37.64 8.39 5.56
N GLU A 617 38.56 9.31 5.82
CA GLU A 617 39.39 9.96 4.80
C GLU A 617 40.19 8.93 4.01
N LEU A 618 40.82 7.97 4.67
CA LEU A 618 41.57 6.90 4.01
C LEU A 618 40.69 6.10 3.03
N LYS A 619 39.43 5.85 3.42
CA LYS A 619 38.45 5.11 2.60
C LYS A 619 37.98 5.94 1.42
N PHE A 620 37.72 7.23 1.66
CA PHE A 620 37.40 8.19 0.61
C PHE A 620 38.54 8.31 -0.42
N ARG A 621 39.79 8.48 0.01
CA ARG A 621 40.98 8.51 -0.86
C ARG A 621 41.04 7.27 -1.74
N LYS A 622 40.91 6.09 -1.15
CA LYS A 622 40.91 4.81 -1.88
C LYS A 622 39.82 4.76 -2.96
N VAL A 623 38.64 5.33 -2.73
CA VAL A 623 37.55 5.40 -3.74
C VAL A 623 37.92 6.34 -4.90
N VAL A 624 38.53 7.49 -4.61
CA VAL A 624 38.92 8.46 -5.64
C VAL A 624 40.13 7.99 -6.44
N GLU A 625 41.21 7.58 -5.76
CA GLU A 625 42.48 7.13 -6.37
C GLU A 625 42.30 5.93 -7.31
N SER A 626 41.32 5.08 -7.02
CA SER A 626 40.99 3.91 -7.85
C SER A 626 40.06 4.22 -9.03
N GLY A 627 39.68 5.48 -9.23
CA GLY A 627 38.78 5.88 -10.33
C GLY A 627 37.34 5.39 -10.18
N ARG A 628 36.93 4.94 -8.97
CA ARG A 628 35.53 4.60 -8.69
C ARG A 628 34.65 5.84 -8.68
N ALA A 629 35.19 6.99 -8.27
CA ALA A 629 34.54 8.29 -8.36
C ALA A 629 35.36 9.22 -9.26
N ASN A 630 34.71 9.88 -10.21
CA ASN A 630 35.32 10.92 -11.06
C ASN A 630 34.63 12.29 -10.93
N ALA A 631 33.57 12.35 -10.12
CA ALA A 631 32.90 13.57 -9.71
C ALA A 631 32.48 13.44 -8.25
N VAL A 632 32.55 14.53 -7.49
CA VAL A 632 32.13 14.55 -6.08
C VAL A 632 31.19 15.73 -5.86
N ALA A 633 29.99 15.47 -5.35
CA ALA A 633 29.08 16.50 -4.85
C ALA A 633 29.09 16.44 -3.32
N VAL A 634 29.26 17.60 -2.67
CA VAL A 634 29.37 17.69 -1.21
C VAL A 634 28.55 18.86 -0.67
N PRO A 635 28.05 18.81 0.58
CA PRO A 635 27.48 19.98 1.24
C PRO A 635 28.49 21.14 1.25
N GLU A 636 27.99 22.36 1.10
CA GLU A 636 28.82 23.57 1.11
C GLU A 636 29.71 23.64 2.36
N SER A 637 29.17 23.28 3.53
CA SER A 637 29.90 23.24 4.82
C SER A 637 31.11 22.31 4.81
N GLU A 638 31.06 21.22 4.04
CA GLU A 638 32.12 20.21 3.97
C GLU A 638 33.08 20.42 2.79
N SER A 639 32.73 21.34 1.88
CA SER A 639 33.37 21.51 0.59
C SER A 639 34.85 21.87 0.68
N GLN A 640 35.28 22.64 1.69
CA GLN A 640 36.69 23.02 1.86
C GLN A 640 37.54 21.82 2.28
N ARG A 641 37.06 21.07 3.28
CA ARG A 641 37.72 19.87 3.81
C ARG A 641 37.87 18.80 2.73
N VAL A 642 36.79 18.49 2.03
CA VAL A 642 36.81 17.46 0.98
C VAL A 642 37.68 17.89 -0.20
N LEU A 643 37.64 19.16 -0.61
CA LEU A 643 38.52 19.68 -1.67
C LEU A 643 40.00 19.61 -1.28
N ALA A 644 40.36 19.91 -0.03
CA ALA A 644 41.74 19.80 0.44
C ALA A 644 42.25 18.35 0.31
N THR A 645 41.44 17.37 0.72
CA THR A 645 41.75 15.95 0.53
C THR A 645 41.90 15.59 -0.95
N LEU A 646 40.96 16.02 -1.81
CA LEU A 646 41.03 15.76 -3.25
C LEU A 646 42.28 16.37 -3.91
N LYS A 647 42.65 17.61 -3.54
CA LYS A 647 43.86 18.28 -4.04
C LYS A 647 45.15 17.59 -3.60
N SER A 648 45.14 16.93 -2.44
CA SER A 648 46.28 16.13 -2.00
C SER A 648 46.43 14.81 -2.77
N ILE A 649 45.38 14.37 -3.48
CA ILE A 649 45.44 13.21 -4.39
C ILE A 649 45.88 13.70 -5.78
N ASP A 650 45.18 14.71 -6.32
CA ASP A 650 45.50 15.37 -7.59
C ASP A 650 45.24 16.88 -7.46
N PRO A 651 46.25 17.75 -7.61
CA PRO A 651 46.10 19.20 -7.56
C PRO A 651 45.07 19.76 -8.55
N GLY A 652 44.76 19.03 -9.61
CA GLY A 652 43.79 19.39 -10.65
C GLY A 652 42.34 19.47 -10.17
N TRP A 653 41.99 18.94 -8.99
CA TRP A 653 40.64 19.04 -8.45
C TRP A 653 40.26 20.47 -8.07
N ARG A 654 39.08 20.89 -8.50
CA ARG A 654 38.56 22.24 -8.27
C ARG A 654 37.06 22.26 -8.04
N ARG A 655 36.58 23.34 -7.42
CA ARG A 655 35.16 23.69 -7.39
C ARG A 655 34.73 24.11 -8.78
N VAL A 656 33.62 23.58 -9.26
CA VAL A 656 33.09 23.88 -10.59
C VAL A 656 31.81 24.69 -10.51
N LEU A 657 30.92 24.34 -9.58
CA LEU A 657 29.68 25.07 -9.32
C LEU A 657 29.20 24.82 -7.90
N GLU A 658 28.28 25.68 -7.48
CA GLU A 658 27.54 25.60 -6.23
C GLU A 658 26.07 25.92 -6.53
N ALA A 659 25.17 25.05 -6.08
CA ALA A 659 23.73 25.18 -6.28
C ALA A 659 22.98 24.33 -5.26
N GLY A 660 21.85 24.81 -4.74
CA GLY A 660 21.03 24.05 -3.79
C GLY A 660 21.78 23.57 -2.53
N GLY A 661 22.80 24.30 -2.06
CA GLY A 661 23.63 23.92 -0.90
C GLY A 661 24.63 22.78 -1.16
N LEU A 662 24.79 22.35 -2.41
CA LEU A 662 25.79 21.37 -2.85
C LEU A 662 26.84 22.02 -3.74
N VAL A 663 28.10 21.63 -3.54
CA VAL A 663 29.26 22.04 -4.34
C VAL A 663 29.72 20.87 -5.20
N LEU A 664 29.82 21.07 -6.51
CA LEU A 664 30.42 20.08 -7.43
C LEU A 664 31.93 20.27 -7.50
N LEU A 665 32.65 19.19 -7.27
CA LEU A 665 34.10 19.09 -7.40
C LEU A 665 34.42 18.15 -8.57
N LEU A 666 35.29 18.60 -9.49
CA LEU A 666 35.78 17.80 -10.63
C LEU A 666 37.29 17.94 -10.79
N PRO A 667 37.98 16.93 -11.36
CA PRO A 667 39.36 17.05 -11.79
C PRO A 667 39.49 17.98 -13.01
N SER A 668 40.70 18.48 -13.26
CA SER A 668 40.97 19.34 -14.41
C SER A 668 40.85 18.55 -15.72
N GLY A 669 40.18 19.14 -16.72
CA GLY A 669 39.92 18.49 -18.01
C GLY A 669 38.57 17.75 -18.10
N ALA A 670 37.85 17.57 -17.00
CA ALA A 670 36.49 16.99 -16.98
C ALA A 670 35.40 18.00 -17.42
N GLY A 671 35.66 18.78 -18.46
CA GLY A 671 34.67 19.68 -19.06
C GLY A 671 33.62 18.92 -19.88
N PRO A 672 32.49 19.56 -20.25
CA PRO A 672 31.47 18.92 -21.06
C PRO A 672 32.10 18.44 -22.38
N THR A 673 32.02 17.15 -22.65
CA THR A 673 32.22 16.63 -24.00
C THR A 673 31.00 17.05 -24.81
N GLY A 674 31.23 17.81 -25.88
CA GLY A 674 30.20 18.45 -26.68
C GLY A 674 29.22 17.49 -27.34
#